data_AF-A0A3D5K1M8-F1
#
_entry.id   AF-A0A3D5K1M8-F1
#
_cell.length_a   1.000
_cell.length_b   1.000
_cell.length_c   1.000
_cell.angle_alpha   90.00
_cell.angle_beta   90.00
_cell.angle_gamma   90.00
#
_symmetry.space_group_name_H-M   'P 1'
#
loop_
_entity.id
_entity.type
_entity.pdbx_description
1 polymer ?
#
loop_
_entity_poly.entity_id
_entity_poly.type
_entity_poly.pdbx_seq_one_letter_code
_entity_poly.pdbx_strand_id
1 'polypeptide(L)'
;MISRFLWAVLALGFVAICSASEGFIHPGLLHSREDIARMKAGVARGDGAIHDGFEMLVKSPYSKADYRMRGPVEEWGRAPNINTGQAQEDAMGAYQNALMWAITGRKPHAARAIEILNAWAGRLKKVSGIDGVLASGLQGFKFVNAAELIRYTDAGWTEAEARRCEASFKNAWLPTIEHYAYFANGNWETAALQTKMAIAVFCNDRELFEETVRYAVNGCGNGSIPHMIVCPTGQCQETTRAQHYVQLGIGLLTGAAEVAWQQGVDLYGWNDNLILKGHEYTAKYGIGEDVPYRHYLDRTGKYGFGGRNNYYTKISTASRGNFWPIFERPYQHYAKRRGVAAPYSRRVVEQKRPEGQSRDHIGLGTLTHYRPRIVATKPARAPGVPSGLVARTTEEGIRLTWVKSVDPVNAIDASGYVVFRSEQPGGAAQKIADGLAKPEYHDTSVERGGLYFCTVKASNKEGTSAPSSELGANAALPVPWRSRDIGDVQVSGFTEYNGERFTLEGEGVDINGTSDSFHFAYAKYSGQGTITARIVRPMSSQWTKPGVMMRESLDADSRHASVLLLPHWSGALVTRAETSGETTTHGARQLGDAHIIKNNRLSTPYWVRLIRFRNQFTGYMSPDGVQWQQLGSVEIPMSSTFYVGLPACSQLDKVTTTVTYDNVSIPLWRMTDGDRQITARPEPRWHKEPWYKRHDAFNERVREGNVGMLMIGDSITHWWDRDGKKTWDHYYAKRNAVNLAISGDRTEHVLWRLENGNIDGISPKIAVLMIGTNNHMSSPPEVTARDIRLIVRKLRTKLSETKVLVLGIFPRGGDDNDGARQINMKVNRLIEDIGDGEWVHYADIGQAFLNGRRMRGDLIPDGSHPNAKGYAVWAAAMEPILAKLLGEAPVDPPK
;
A
#
# COMPACT_ATOMS: atom_id res chain seq x y z
N MET A 1 65.72 -7.03 52.55
CA MET A 1 64.72 -8.05 52.16
C MET A 1 63.33 -7.46 52.45
N ILE A 2 62.54 -7.15 51.41
CA ILE A 2 61.29 -7.85 50.99
C ILE A 2 60.11 -7.44 51.90
N SER A 3 58.94 -6.96 51.45
CA SER A 3 58.38 -6.62 50.14
C SER A 3 57.24 -5.61 50.30
N ARG A 4 57.03 -4.78 49.28
CA ARG A 4 55.88 -3.90 49.05
C ARG A 4 54.69 -4.70 48.51
N PHE A 5 53.46 -4.37 48.91
CA PHE A 5 52.23 -4.79 48.22
C PHE A 5 51.53 -3.56 47.62
N LEU A 6 51.41 -3.58 46.29
CA LEU A 6 50.74 -2.58 45.45
C LEU A 6 49.26 -2.94 45.30
N TRP A 7 48.43 -1.90 45.27
CA TRP A 7 47.02 -1.93 44.90
C TRP A 7 46.83 -2.26 43.40
N ALA A 8 45.95 -3.21 43.09
CA ALA A 8 45.41 -3.43 41.76
C ALA A 8 43.91 -3.14 41.77
N VAL A 9 43.52 -2.07 41.07
CA VAL A 9 42.12 -1.72 40.79
C VAL A 9 41.63 -2.60 39.64
N LEU A 10 40.73 -3.53 39.94
CA LEU A 10 39.99 -4.32 38.94
C LEU A 10 38.79 -3.50 38.46
N ALA A 11 38.95 -2.82 37.32
CA ALA A 11 37.85 -2.24 36.57
C ALA A 11 37.13 -3.38 35.80
N LEU A 12 36.10 -3.96 36.42
CA LEU A 12 35.13 -4.82 35.74
C LEU A 12 34.25 -3.95 34.83
N GLY A 13 34.64 -3.83 33.56
CA GLY A 13 33.79 -3.28 32.52
C GLY A 13 32.60 -4.21 32.29
N PHE A 14 31.40 -3.76 32.68
CA PHE A 14 30.14 -4.35 32.21
C PHE A 14 30.07 -4.15 30.69
N VAL A 15 30.43 -5.18 29.92
CA VAL A 15 29.98 -5.32 28.54
C VAL A 15 28.50 -5.64 28.64
N ALA A 16 27.65 -4.62 28.48
CA ALA A 16 26.24 -4.82 28.24
C ALA A 16 26.10 -5.56 26.91
N ILE A 17 25.93 -6.88 26.98
CA ILE A 17 25.45 -7.69 25.87
C ILE A 17 24.03 -7.20 25.61
N CYS A 18 23.89 -6.25 24.70
CA CYS A 18 22.59 -5.82 24.21
C CYS A 18 22.06 -7.00 23.40
N SER A 19 21.22 -7.82 24.02
CA SER A 19 20.46 -8.87 23.34
C SER A 19 19.57 -8.20 22.29
N ALA A 20 19.99 -8.26 21.02
CA ALA A 20 19.24 -7.82 19.86
C ALA A 20 18.04 -8.75 19.55
N SER A 21 17.32 -9.22 20.58
CA SER A 21 16.30 -10.25 20.39
C SER A 21 15.00 -9.73 19.81
N GLU A 22 14.76 -8.41 19.72
CA GLU A 22 13.53 -7.85 19.10
C GLU A 22 13.70 -6.51 18.33
N GLY A 23 14.85 -5.82 18.39
CA GLY A 23 15.02 -4.44 17.88
C GLY A 23 15.99 -4.27 16.70
N PHE A 24 16.04 -3.07 16.12
CA PHE A 24 17.08 -2.67 15.16
C PHE A 24 18.44 -2.46 15.85
N ILE A 25 19.52 -2.61 15.07
CA ILE A 25 20.89 -2.31 15.52
C ILE A 25 21.11 -0.80 15.46
N HIS A 26 21.51 -0.20 16.59
CA HIS A 26 21.76 1.24 16.71
C HIS A 26 23.11 1.59 17.39
N PRO A 27 23.88 2.57 16.87
CA PRO A 27 23.68 3.16 15.55
C PRO A 27 23.87 2.10 14.44
N GLY A 28 23.04 2.14 13.40
CA GLY A 28 23.03 1.12 12.36
C GLY A 28 22.45 1.59 11.03
N LEU A 29 22.68 2.87 10.69
CA LEU A 29 22.43 3.41 9.36
C LEU A 29 23.68 3.27 8.48
N LEU A 30 24.39 4.35 8.16
CA LEU A 30 25.68 4.24 7.48
C LEU A 30 26.84 3.88 8.40
N HIS A 31 26.70 4.10 9.70
CA HIS A 31 27.79 3.95 10.67
C HIS A 31 27.34 3.08 11.84
N SER A 32 28.03 1.95 12.04
CA SER A 32 27.94 1.14 13.26
C SER A 32 28.86 1.65 14.37
N ARG A 33 28.73 1.08 15.57
CA ARG A 33 29.68 1.32 16.68
C ARG A 33 31.11 0.95 16.28
N GLU A 34 31.28 -0.15 15.56
CA GLU A 34 32.56 -0.64 15.05
C GLU A 34 33.13 0.31 13.98
N ASP A 35 32.27 0.89 13.13
CA ASP A 35 32.69 1.91 12.16
C ASP A 35 33.16 3.19 12.86
N ILE A 36 32.43 3.67 13.88
CA ILE A 36 32.83 4.83 14.69
C ILE A 36 34.15 4.57 15.41
N ALA A 37 34.32 3.40 16.05
CA ALA A 37 35.55 3.02 16.72
C ALA A 37 36.74 2.98 15.74
N ARG A 38 36.53 2.43 14.54
CA ARG A 38 37.55 2.41 13.47
C ARG A 38 37.94 3.82 13.03
N MET A 39 36.97 4.72 12.85
CA MET A 39 37.23 6.13 12.51
C MET A 39 38.04 6.81 13.61
N LYS A 40 37.64 6.68 14.89
CA LYS A 40 38.38 7.23 16.04
C LYS A 40 39.82 6.75 16.08
N ALA A 41 40.03 5.44 15.95
CA ALA A 41 41.35 4.84 15.95
C ALA A 41 42.21 5.33 14.77
N GLY A 42 41.61 5.50 13.59
CA GLY A 42 42.32 6.03 12.42
C GLY A 42 42.72 7.50 12.58
N VAL A 43 41.84 8.34 13.12
CA VAL A 43 42.15 9.74 13.40
C VAL A 43 43.19 9.89 14.50
N ALA A 44 43.10 9.08 15.56
CA ALA A 44 44.05 9.12 16.67
C ALA A 44 45.48 8.72 16.27
N ARG A 45 45.66 7.90 15.23
CA ARG A 45 46.99 7.56 14.69
C ARG A 45 47.68 8.74 14.00
N GLY A 46 46.93 9.69 13.47
CA GLY A 46 47.47 10.88 12.79
C GLY A 46 47.99 10.63 11.37
N ASP A 47 47.83 9.43 10.81
CA ASP A 47 48.29 9.07 9.46
C ASP A 47 47.37 8.07 8.72
N GLY A 48 47.59 7.96 7.40
CA GLY A 48 46.89 7.03 6.52
C GLY A 48 45.49 7.47 6.07
N ALA A 49 44.84 6.62 5.27
CA ALA A 49 43.65 6.99 4.51
C ALA A 49 42.47 7.54 5.36
N ILE A 50 42.24 6.97 6.55
CA ILE A 50 41.17 7.46 7.45
C ILE A 50 41.50 8.87 7.93
N HIS A 51 42.75 9.14 8.31
CA HIS A 51 43.19 10.48 8.71
C HIS A 51 43.09 11.48 7.55
N ASP A 52 43.52 11.10 6.34
CA ASP A 52 43.40 11.96 5.15
C ASP A 52 41.93 12.30 4.83
N GLY A 53 41.03 11.33 5.00
CA GLY A 53 39.59 11.55 4.89
C GLY A 53 39.04 12.44 6.01
N PHE A 54 39.58 12.35 7.22
CA PHE A 54 39.22 13.23 8.33
C PHE A 54 39.66 14.68 8.09
N GLU A 55 40.84 14.89 7.52
CA GLU A 55 41.30 16.22 7.12
C GLU A 55 40.38 16.86 6.07
N MET A 56 39.76 16.05 5.20
CA MET A 56 38.71 16.55 4.29
C MET A 56 37.45 16.99 5.03
N LEU A 57 37.02 16.24 6.05
CA LEU A 57 35.92 16.65 6.91
C LEU A 57 36.27 17.94 7.66
N VAL A 58 37.45 18.05 8.26
CA VAL A 58 37.92 19.24 8.99
C VAL A 58 37.90 20.49 8.10
N LYS A 59 38.30 20.39 6.83
CA LYS A 59 38.31 21.52 5.88
C LYS A 59 36.93 21.95 5.40
N SER A 60 35.91 21.11 5.55
CA SER A 60 34.56 21.44 5.09
C SER A 60 33.97 22.63 5.84
N PRO A 61 33.29 23.58 5.16
CA PRO A 61 32.58 24.66 5.83
C PRO A 61 31.36 24.16 6.62
N TYR A 62 30.82 22.98 6.31
CA TYR A 62 29.65 22.43 6.98
C TYR A 62 29.99 21.64 8.26
N SER A 63 31.26 21.33 8.49
CA SER A 63 31.70 20.59 9.69
C SER A 63 32.07 21.51 10.84
N LYS A 64 31.97 22.84 10.66
CA LYS A 64 32.35 23.82 11.68
C LYS A 64 31.28 23.94 12.75
N ALA A 65 31.69 24.02 14.03
CA ALA A 65 30.76 24.15 15.15
C ALA A 65 30.00 25.49 15.13
N ASP A 66 30.57 26.52 14.51
CA ASP A 66 29.97 27.83 14.27
C ASP A 66 29.22 27.93 12.93
N TYR A 67 28.96 26.79 12.26
CA TYR A 67 28.13 26.74 11.06
C TYR A 67 26.80 27.45 11.30
N ARG A 68 26.48 28.41 10.42
CA ARG A 68 25.23 29.18 10.49
C ARG A 68 24.15 28.51 9.67
N MET A 69 23.10 28.07 10.36
CA MET A 69 21.94 27.44 9.76
C MET A 69 21.23 28.38 8.77
N ARG A 70 20.67 27.83 7.69
CA ARG A 70 20.00 28.56 6.61
C ARG A 70 18.49 28.51 6.69
N GLY A 71 17.92 27.43 7.24
CA GLY A 71 16.50 27.27 7.54
C GLY A 71 16.19 27.52 9.03
N PRO A 72 15.18 26.84 9.61
CA PRO A 72 14.27 25.88 8.99
C PRO A 72 13.07 26.57 8.30
N VAL A 73 12.37 25.83 7.42
CA VAL A 73 11.16 26.30 6.70
C VAL A 73 10.01 25.32 6.91
N GLU A 74 8.75 25.78 6.77
CA GLU A 74 7.61 24.83 6.81
C GLU A 74 7.45 23.99 5.54
N GLU A 75 7.92 24.50 4.40
CA GLU A 75 7.88 23.78 3.13
C GLU A 75 9.21 23.91 2.41
N TRP A 76 9.74 22.78 1.96
CA TRP A 76 10.89 22.69 1.07
C TRP A 76 10.55 21.80 -0.12
N GLY A 77 11.11 22.10 -1.28
CA GLY A 77 10.83 21.35 -2.49
C GLY A 77 11.75 21.73 -3.64
N ARG A 78 11.82 20.85 -4.63
CA ARG A 78 12.68 21.00 -5.82
C ARG A 78 11.81 20.92 -7.08
N ALA A 79 12.13 21.77 -8.06
CA ALA A 79 11.35 21.97 -9.30
C ALA A 79 9.83 22.20 -9.05
N PRO A 80 9.38 23.43 -8.72
CA PRO A 80 10.14 24.67 -8.64
C PRO A 80 11.06 24.70 -7.41
N ASN A 81 12.01 25.62 -7.41
CA ASN A 81 12.85 25.82 -6.24
C ASN A 81 12.01 26.39 -5.09
N ILE A 82 11.79 25.58 -4.05
CA ILE A 82 11.10 25.99 -2.82
C ILE A 82 12.12 25.83 -1.69
N ASN A 83 12.76 26.93 -1.30
CA ASN A 83 13.76 26.98 -0.22
C ASN A 83 14.95 26.01 -0.40
N THR A 84 15.36 25.75 -1.65
CA THR A 84 16.24 24.61 -1.95
C THR A 84 17.62 24.66 -1.33
N GLY A 85 18.26 25.83 -1.31
CA GLY A 85 19.58 26.00 -0.71
C GLY A 85 19.60 25.74 0.79
N GLN A 86 18.49 26.01 1.49
CA GLN A 86 18.44 25.94 2.95
C GLN A 86 18.53 24.50 3.45
N ALA A 87 17.64 23.61 2.97
CA ALA A 87 17.63 22.20 3.35
C ALA A 87 18.92 21.48 2.93
N GLN A 88 19.46 21.80 1.75
CA GLN A 88 20.69 21.18 1.25
C GLN A 88 21.90 21.48 2.12
N GLU A 89 22.11 22.75 2.48
CA GLU A 89 23.24 23.17 3.32
C GLU A 89 23.07 22.67 4.76
N ASP A 90 21.89 22.83 5.35
CA ASP A 90 21.63 22.43 6.74
C ASP A 90 21.73 20.91 6.93
N ALA A 91 21.31 20.10 5.94
CA ALA A 91 21.46 18.65 6.00
C ALA A 91 22.94 18.22 6.00
N MET A 92 23.80 18.92 5.23
CA MET A 92 25.25 18.70 5.29
C MET A 92 25.82 19.17 6.63
N GLY A 93 25.37 20.32 7.13
CA GLY A 93 25.75 20.89 8.42
C GLY A 93 25.45 19.94 9.58
N ALA A 94 24.23 19.40 9.63
CA ALA A 94 23.80 18.44 10.64
C ALA A 94 24.64 17.16 10.58
N TYR A 95 24.75 16.53 9.41
CA TYR A 95 25.47 15.27 9.26
C TYR A 95 26.97 15.41 9.59
N GLN A 96 27.62 16.45 9.09
CA GLN A 96 29.07 16.62 9.29
C GLN A 96 29.41 17.03 10.72
N ASN A 97 28.59 17.85 11.38
CA ASN A 97 28.77 18.13 12.81
C ASN A 97 28.48 16.88 13.67
N ALA A 98 27.47 16.08 13.33
CA ALA A 98 27.24 14.80 14.01
C ALA A 98 28.42 13.83 13.85
N LEU A 99 29.02 13.77 12.66
CA LEU A 99 30.21 12.95 12.41
C LEU A 99 31.45 13.49 13.14
N MET A 100 31.66 14.81 13.16
CA MET A 100 32.71 15.45 13.96
C MET A 100 32.57 15.12 15.44
N TRP A 101 31.35 15.20 15.98
CA TRP A 101 31.06 14.77 17.36
C TRP A 101 31.42 13.30 17.56
N ALA A 102 30.87 12.42 16.73
CA ALA A 102 31.04 10.97 16.89
C ALA A 102 32.51 10.55 16.87
N ILE A 103 33.37 11.25 16.11
CA ILE A 103 34.81 10.98 16.03
C ILE A 103 35.58 11.66 17.16
N THR A 104 35.34 12.95 17.42
CA THR A 104 36.23 13.78 18.26
C THR A 104 35.78 13.92 19.71
N GLY A 105 34.51 13.64 20.02
CA GLY A 105 33.92 13.89 21.34
C GLY A 105 33.79 15.38 21.71
N ARG A 106 34.00 16.31 20.77
CA ARG A 106 33.90 17.75 21.03
C ARG A 106 32.45 18.21 21.06
N LYS A 107 31.97 18.57 22.26
CA LYS A 107 30.58 18.99 22.53
C LYS A 107 30.03 20.10 21.62
N PRO A 108 30.79 21.11 21.17
CA PRO A 108 30.25 22.15 20.27
C PRO A 108 29.67 21.60 18.96
N HIS A 109 30.23 20.50 18.41
CA HIS A 109 29.69 19.88 17.20
C HIS A 109 28.38 19.12 17.49
N ALA A 110 28.28 18.44 18.64
CA ALA A 110 27.03 17.81 19.07
C ALA A 110 25.92 18.87 19.22
N ALA A 111 26.21 19.96 19.92
CA ALA A 111 25.28 21.07 20.12
C ALA A 111 24.78 21.64 18.78
N ARG A 112 25.68 21.87 17.81
CA ARG A 112 25.32 22.37 16.48
C ARG A 112 24.43 21.38 15.71
N ALA A 113 24.73 20.09 15.74
CA ALA A 113 23.90 19.09 15.07
C ALA A 113 22.50 18.98 15.72
N ILE A 114 22.43 18.97 17.06
CA ILE A 114 21.16 18.96 17.82
C ILE A 114 20.32 20.19 17.50
N GLU A 115 20.92 21.38 17.47
CA GLU A 115 20.25 22.64 17.12
C GLU A 115 19.57 22.55 15.74
N ILE A 116 20.30 22.09 14.73
CA ILE A 116 19.77 21.95 13.37
C ILE A 116 18.64 20.91 13.33
N LEU A 117 18.85 19.73 13.92
CA LEU A 117 17.86 18.65 13.94
C LEU A 117 16.56 19.09 14.62
N ASN A 118 16.66 19.72 15.79
CA ASN A 118 15.50 20.22 16.54
C ASN A 118 14.76 21.32 15.78
N ALA A 119 15.48 22.24 15.15
CA ALA A 119 14.88 23.35 14.40
C ALA A 119 14.08 22.84 13.20
N TRP A 120 14.64 21.93 12.39
CA TRP A 120 13.94 21.33 11.26
C TRP A 120 12.78 20.44 11.70
N ALA A 121 12.97 19.63 12.75
CA ALA A 121 11.91 18.78 13.28
C ALA A 121 10.70 19.56 13.80
N GLY A 122 10.93 20.73 14.41
CA GLY A 122 9.86 21.59 14.92
C GLY A 122 9.10 22.37 13.85
N ARG A 123 9.73 22.63 12.68
CA ARG A 123 9.22 23.59 11.69
C ARG A 123 8.67 22.94 10.42
N LEU A 124 9.37 21.95 9.85
CA LEU A 124 9.03 21.39 8.55
C LEU A 124 7.71 20.63 8.60
N LYS A 125 6.83 20.88 7.63
CA LYS A 125 5.50 20.26 7.53
C LYS A 125 5.37 19.32 6.35
N LYS A 126 6.05 19.60 5.23
CA LYS A 126 6.02 18.75 4.03
C LYS A 126 7.21 19.00 3.11
N VAL A 127 7.57 17.98 2.32
CA VAL A 127 8.44 18.12 1.16
C VAL A 127 7.60 18.09 -0.12
N SER A 128 7.77 19.07 -0.99
CA SER A 128 6.93 19.27 -2.17
C SER A 128 7.74 19.48 -3.45
N GLY A 129 7.07 19.92 -4.51
CA GLY A 129 7.66 20.11 -5.83
C GLY A 129 7.70 18.82 -6.65
N ILE A 130 7.93 19.01 -7.95
CA ILE A 130 8.00 17.91 -8.92
C ILE A 130 9.14 16.96 -8.59
N ASP A 131 10.29 17.50 -8.18
CA ASP A 131 11.46 16.75 -7.74
C ASP A 131 11.40 16.47 -6.22
N GLY A 132 10.22 16.54 -5.61
CA GLY A 132 10.00 16.32 -4.18
C GLY A 132 10.55 14.96 -3.69
N VAL A 133 10.47 13.93 -4.52
CA VAL A 133 11.02 12.60 -4.23
C VAL A 133 12.54 12.64 -4.11
N LEU A 134 13.24 13.35 -5.00
CA LEU A 134 14.69 13.57 -4.87
C LEU A 134 14.99 14.46 -3.65
N ALA A 135 14.23 15.54 -3.46
CA ALA A 135 14.40 16.45 -2.34
C ALA A 135 14.32 15.70 -0.99
N SER A 136 13.28 14.92 -0.77
CA SER A 136 13.13 14.11 0.44
C SER A 136 14.17 12.97 0.48
N GLY A 137 14.39 12.29 -0.64
CA GLY A 137 15.29 11.14 -0.75
C GLY A 137 16.80 11.43 -0.63
N LEU A 138 17.24 12.67 -0.85
CA LEU A 138 18.66 13.06 -0.78
C LEU A 138 19.01 13.80 0.51
N GLN A 139 18.14 14.74 0.95
CA GLN A 139 18.36 15.52 2.17
C GLN A 139 17.84 14.79 3.41
N GLY A 140 16.70 14.10 3.31
CA GLY A 140 16.15 13.28 4.39
C GLY A 140 17.17 12.23 4.85
N PHE A 141 17.84 11.54 3.91
CA PHE A 141 18.89 10.57 4.25
C PHE A 141 20.01 11.15 5.11
N LYS A 142 20.45 12.39 4.83
CA LYS A 142 21.51 13.08 5.59
C LYS A 142 21.03 13.46 6.98
N PHE A 143 19.83 14.02 7.10
CA PHE A 143 19.24 14.35 8.40
C PHE A 143 19.04 13.13 9.29
N VAL A 144 18.52 12.02 8.74
CA VAL A 144 18.29 10.80 9.52
C VAL A 144 19.62 10.18 9.98
N ASN A 145 20.66 10.19 9.14
CA ASN A 145 22.00 9.76 9.56
C ASN A 145 22.61 10.67 10.64
N ALA A 146 22.36 11.98 10.59
CA ALA A 146 22.78 12.90 11.65
C ALA A 146 22.05 12.59 12.97
N ALA A 147 20.72 12.41 12.92
CA ALA A 147 19.89 12.09 14.07
C ALA A 147 20.29 10.76 14.72
N GLU A 148 20.56 9.74 13.92
CA GLU A 148 21.05 8.44 14.38
C GLU A 148 22.36 8.56 15.17
N LEU A 149 23.36 9.26 14.60
CA LEU A 149 24.63 9.48 15.27
C LEU A 149 24.42 10.22 16.60
N ILE A 150 23.63 11.30 16.59
CA ILE A 150 23.41 12.12 17.80
C ILE A 150 22.67 11.33 18.88
N ARG A 151 21.62 10.59 18.55
CA ARG A 151 20.82 9.82 19.52
C ARG A 151 21.61 8.70 20.18
N TYR A 152 22.43 7.99 19.41
CA TYR A 152 23.04 6.73 19.86
C TYR A 152 24.55 6.82 20.17
N THR A 153 25.09 8.04 20.33
CA THR A 153 26.49 8.29 20.73
C THR A 153 26.63 9.24 21.92
N ASP A 154 25.65 9.27 22.81
CA ASP A 154 25.68 10.04 24.07
C ASP A 154 25.93 11.55 23.87
N ALA A 155 25.39 12.11 22.79
CA ALA A 155 25.58 13.53 22.41
C ALA A 155 24.88 14.53 23.34
N GLY A 156 24.06 14.06 24.29
CA GLY A 156 23.24 14.88 25.16
C GLY A 156 21.88 15.28 24.56
N TRP A 157 21.44 14.62 23.49
CA TRP A 157 20.12 14.83 22.90
C TRP A 157 19.05 14.12 23.72
N THR A 158 18.00 14.82 24.12
CA THR A 158 16.98 14.24 24.99
C THR A 158 16.08 13.27 24.20
N GLU A 159 15.57 12.23 24.86
CA GLU A 159 14.65 11.28 24.22
C GLU A 159 13.35 11.96 23.75
N ALA A 160 12.90 13.01 24.44
CA ALA A 160 11.74 13.79 24.02
C ALA A 160 11.99 14.57 22.73
N GLU A 161 13.20 15.11 22.53
CA GLU A 161 13.60 15.74 21.27
C GLU A 161 13.75 14.72 20.15
N ALA A 162 14.38 13.57 20.44
CA ALA A 162 14.53 12.49 19.48
C ALA A 162 13.18 11.99 18.96
N ARG A 163 12.18 11.81 19.84
CA ARG A 163 10.80 11.43 19.46
C ARG A 163 10.10 12.48 18.61
N ARG A 164 10.34 13.78 18.85
CA ARG A 164 9.84 14.84 17.96
C ARG A 164 10.48 14.76 16.58
N CYS A 165 11.76 14.42 16.51
CA CYS A 165 12.46 14.21 15.25
C CYS A 165 11.93 12.99 14.49
N GLU A 166 11.69 11.85 15.17
CA GLU A 166 11.01 10.68 14.59
C GLU A 166 9.67 11.07 13.96
N ALA A 167 8.83 11.79 14.71
CA ALA A 167 7.54 12.27 14.23
C ALA A 167 7.68 13.17 13.00
N SER A 168 8.70 14.03 12.95
CA SER A 168 8.98 14.86 11.77
C SER A 168 9.34 14.00 10.55
N PHE A 169 10.18 12.97 10.69
CA PHE A 169 10.49 12.06 9.58
C PHE A 169 9.25 11.35 9.05
N LYS A 170 8.39 10.83 9.93
CA LYS A 170 7.14 10.16 9.53
C LYS A 170 6.13 11.12 8.89
N ASN A 171 6.02 12.36 9.38
CA ASN A 171 4.94 13.27 8.98
C ASN A 171 5.32 14.25 7.85
N ALA A 172 6.59 14.66 7.76
CA ALA A 172 7.02 15.67 6.80
C ALA A 172 7.84 15.12 5.63
N TRP A 173 8.64 14.06 5.86
CA TRP A 173 9.59 13.53 4.88
C TRP A 173 9.09 12.28 4.15
N LEU A 174 8.62 11.29 4.92
CA LEU A 174 8.16 9.99 4.42
C LEU A 174 7.00 10.08 3.41
N PRO A 175 5.95 10.93 3.59
CA PRO A 175 4.80 10.94 2.69
C PRO A 175 5.16 11.23 1.22
N THR A 176 6.19 12.06 0.99
CA THR A 176 6.65 12.42 -0.36
C THR A 176 7.34 11.25 -1.08
N ILE A 177 7.89 10.28 -0.33
CA ILE A 177 8.66 9.14 -0.87
C ILE A 177 7.98 7.78 -0.64
N GLU A 178 6.82 7.77 0.02
CA GLU A 178 6.07 6.56 0.41
C GLU A 178 5.88 5.60 -0.76
N HIS A 179 5.56 6.16 -1.94
CA HIS A 179 5.23 5.43 -3.16
C HIS A 179 6.32 5.52 -4.22
N TYR A 180 7.55 5.84 -3.83
CA TYR A 180 8.66 5.98 -4.76
C TYR A 180 8.33 6.95 -5.91
N ALA A 181 8.95 6.75 -7.07
CA ALA A 181 8.82 7.57 -8.26
C ALA A 181 8.77 6.66 -9.50
N TYR A 182 7.73 5.83 -9.60
CA TYR A 182 7.38 4.92 -10.73
C TYR A 182 7.21 5.60 -12.10
N PHE A 183 7.61 6.84 -12.15
CA PHE A 183 7.22 7.86 -13.08
C PHE A 183 8.49 8.58 -13.58
N ALA A 184 9.63 8.33 -12.94
CA ALA A 184 10.92 8.86 -13.31
C ALA A 184 11.86 7.68 -13.59
N ASN A 185 13.06 8.00 -14.07
CA ASN A 185 14.13 7.02 -14.14
C ASN A 185 14.58 6.61 -12.71
N GLY A 186 15.27 5.49 -12.62
CA GLY A 186 15.53 4.81 -11.35
C GLY A 186 16.29 5.63 -10.30
N ASN A 187 17.03 6.68 -10.69
CA ASN A 187 17.78 7.49 -9.71
C ASN A 187 16.89 8.19 -8.67
N TRP A 188 15.63 8.50 -9.03
CA TRP A 188 14.66 9.09 -8.09
C TRP A 188 14.20 8.07 -7.05
N GLU A 189 13.93 6.86 -7.51
CA GLU A 189 13.43 5.78 -6.68
C GLU A 189 14.53 5.23 -5.75
N THR A 190 15.79 5.23 -6.18
CA THR A 190 16.92 4.90 -5.30
C THR A 190 17.16 5.96 -4.23
N ALA A 191 16.85 7.24 -4.49
CA ALA A 191 16.84 8.29 -3.47
C ALA A 191 15.75 8.03 -2.41
N ALA A 192 14.53 7.71 -2.86
CA ALA A 192 13.44 7.31 -1.97
C ALA A 192 13.81 6.06 -1.17
N LEU A 193 14.35 5.03 -1.82
CA LEU A 193 14.72 3.74 -1.22
C LEU A 193 15.67 3.91 -0.02
N GLN A 194 16.80 4.60 -0.19
CA GLN A 194 17.77 4.76 0.91
C GLN A 194 17.18 5.55 2.10
N THR A 195 16.34 6.55 1.83
CA THR A 195 15.77 7.41 2.88
C THR A 195 14.66 6.68 3.61
N LYS A 196 13.76 6.01 2.89
CA LYS A 196 12.68 5.20 3.47
C LYS A 196 13.25 4.12 4.37
N MET A 197 14.32 3.43 3.93
CA MET A 197 15.01 2.44 4.74
C MET A 197 15.67 3.03 5.99
N ALA A 198 16.32 4.20 5.87
CA ALA A 198 16.92 4.87 7.02
C ALA A 198 15.89 5.38 8.03
N ILE A 199 14.77 5.94 7.57
CA ILE A 199 13.66 6.36 8.43
C ILE A 199 13.10 5.15 9.17
N ALA A 200 12.93 4.01 8.48
CA ALA A 200 12.43 2.79 9.08
C ALA A 200 13.31 2.32 10.24
N VAL A 201 14.63 2.25 10.04
CA VAL A 201 15.58 1.88 11.11
C VAL A 201 15.54 2.90 12.25
N PHE A 202 15.72 4.20 11.97
CA PHE A 202 15.76 5.24 13.01
C PHE A 202 14.49 5.29 13.87
N CYS A 203 13.32 5.08 13.24
CA CYS A 203 12.02 5.10 13.90
C CYS A 203 11.58 3.72 14.45
N ASN A 204 12.46 2.71 14.43
CA ASN A 204 12.17 1.33 14.84
C ASN A 204 10.94 0.70 14.16
N ASP A 205 10.76 0.95 12.86
CA ASP A 205 9.63 0.51 12.05
C ASP A 205 9.99 -0.72 11.21
N ARG A 206 9.79 -1.91 11.78
CA ARG A 206 10.21 -3.20 11.17
C ARG A 206 9.48 -3.48 9.86
N GLU A 207 8.17 -3.26 9.83
CA GLU A 207 7.34 -3.50 8.66
C GLU A 207 7.76 -2.60 7.48
N LEU A 208 7.97 -1.30 7.73
CA LEU A 208 8.45 -0.37 6.72
C LEU A 208 9.83 -0.76 6.18
N PHE A 209 10.74 -1.24 7.05
CA PHE A 209 12.06 -1.70 6.62
C PHE A 209 11.97 -2.92 5.71
N GLU A 210 11.21 -3.95 6.13
CA GLU A 210 11.07 -5.18 5.34
C GLU A 210 10.33 -4.96 4.03
N GLU A 211 9.30 -4.11 4.01
CA GLU A 211 8.65 -3.65 2.78
C GLU A 211 9.66 -2.95 1.85
N THR A 212 10.52 -2.10 2.41
CA THR A 212 11.52 -1.37 1.63
C THR A 212 12.60 -2.30 1.07
N VAL A 213 13.05 -3.30 1.84
CA VAL A 213 13.96 -4.37 1.35
C VAL A 213 13.26 -5.19 0.25
N ARG A 214 11.98 -5.53 0.43
CA ARG A 214 11.18 -6.26 -0.58
C ARG A 214 11.08 -5.48 -1.88
N TYR A 215 10.83 -4.17 -1.81
CA TYR A 215 10.85 -3.30 -2.99
C TYR A 215 12.25 -3.25 -3.62
N ALA A 216 13.34 -3.23 -2.85
CA ALA A 216 14.69 -3.22 -3.41
C ALA A 216 14.96 -4.43 -4.33
N VAL A 217 14.46 -5.61 -3.97
CA VAL A 217 14.73 -6.86 -4.70
C VAL A 217 13.62 -7.29 -5.67
N ASN A 218 12.39 -6.82 -5.46
CA ASN A 218 11.20 -7.27 -6.18
C ASN A 218 10.23 -6.13 -6.55
N GLY A 219 10.63 -4.87 -6.33
CA GLY A 219 9.83 -3.71 -6.68
C GLY A 219 9.73 -3.53 -8.19
N CYS A 220 8.53 -3.16 -8.66
CA CYS A 220 8.23 -2.99 -10.08
C CYS A 220 8.68 -1.65 -10.69
N GLY A 221 9.28 -0.78 -9.87
CA GLY A 221 9.80 0.52 -10.26
C GLY A 221 11.22 0.42 -10.82
N ASN A 222 11.63 1.43 -11.57
CA ASN A 222 12.96 1.59 -12.13
C ASN A 222 14.09 1.62 -11.07
N GLY A 223 13.80 1.97 -9.81
CA GLY A 223 14.80 2.04 -8.75
C GLY A 223 15.08 0.75 -7.99
N SER A 224 14.33 -0.33 -8.21
CA SER A 224 14.69 -1.63 -7.65
C SER A 224 15.99 -2.13 -8.30
N ILE A 225 16.74 -2.99 -7.60
CA ILE A 225 18.01 -3.53 -8.09
C ILE A 225 17.89 -4.15 -9.50
N PRO A 226 16.89 -5.01 -9.81
CA PRO A 226 16.79 -5.63 -11.14
C PRO A 226 16.47 -4.65 -12.27
N HIS A 227 15.85 -3.50 -11.97
CA HIS A 227 15.49 -2.50 -12.98
C HIS A 227 16.50 -1.35 -13.06
N MET A 228 17.21 -1.03 -11.97
CA MET A 228 18.29 -0.05 -11.98
C MET A 228 19.49 -0.55 -12.77
N ILE A 229 19.83 -1.84 -12.63
CA ILE A 229 20.99 -2.47 -13.28
C ILE A 229 20.49 -3.57 -14.22
N VAL A 230 20.61 -3.31 -15.52
CA VAL A 230 20.17 -4.21 -16.60
C VAL A 230 21.02 -5.48 -16.57
N CYS A 231 20.40 -6.58 -16.16
CA CYS A 231 21.02 -7.89 -16.03
C CYS A 231 21.19 -8.57 -17.41
N PRO A 232 22.29 -9.32 -17.68
CA PRO A 232 23.46 -9.52 -16.81
C PRO A 232 24.62 -8.57 -17.12
N THR A 233 24.44 -7.55 -17.98
CA THR A 233 25.56 -6.73 -18.49
C THR A 233 26.17 -5.81 -17.43
N GLY A 234 25.43 -5.50 -16.35
CA GLY A 234 25.84 -4.49 -15.37
C GLY A 234 25.55 -3.06 -15.83
N GLN A 235 24.95 -2.88 -17.01
CA GLN A 235 24.59 -1.54 -17.50
C GLN A 235 23.52 -0.92 -16.60
N CYS A 236 23.76 0.28 -16.08
CA CYS A 236 22.73 1.03 -15.37
C CYS A 236 21.71 1.60 -16.37
N GLN A 237 20.41 1.60 -16.08
CA GLN A 237 19.39 2.13 -17.01
C GLN A 237 19.62 3.60 -17.43
N GLU A 238 20.34 4.38 -16.61
CA GLU A 238 20.66 5.80 -16.86
C GLU A 238 21.81 6.01 -17.87
N THR A 239 22.47 4.92 -18.30
CA THR A 239 23.74 4.93 -19.06
C THR A 239 23.64 5.70 -20.38
N THR A 240 22.46 5.69 -21.01
CA THR A 240 22.22 6.39 -22.28
C THR A 240 21.88 7.87 -22.09
N ARG A 241 21.56 8.31 -20.86
CA ARG A 241 21.31 9.72 -20.54
C ARG A 241 22.63 10.46 -20.26
N ALA A 242 23.28 10.14 -19.15
CA ALA A 242 24.59 10.69 -18.77
C ALA A 242 25.21 9.91 -17.61
N GLN A 243 26.54 9.89 -17.54
CA GLN A 243 27.27 9.13 -16.52
C GLN A 243 27.10 9.69 -15.10
N HIS A 244 26.76 10.97 -14.94
CA HIS A 244 26.43 11.52 -13.62
C HIS A 244 25.07 11.01 -13.10
N TYR A 245 24.08 10.72 -13.97
CA TYR A 245 22.82 10.10 -13.54
C TYR A 245 23.01 8.63 -13.14
N VAL A 246 23.89 7.91 -13.85
CA VAL A 246 24.32 6.56 -13.46
C VAL A 246 24.89 6.57 -12.05
N GLN A 247 25.87 7.46 -11.81
CA GLN A 247 26.53 7.61 -10.51
C GLN A 247 25.57 8.09 -9.41
N LEU A 248 24.58 8.92 -9.75
CA LEU A 248 23.48 9.24 -8.84
C LEU A 248 22.78 7.95 -8.39
N GLY A 249 22.20 7.20 -9.32
CA GLY A 249 21.40 6.01 -9.02
C GLY A 249 22.16 4.92 -8.24
N ILE A 250 23.32 4.47 -8.74
CA ILE A 250 24.06 3.36 -8.09
C ILE A 250 24.70 3.80 -6.75
N GLY A 251 25.05 5.08 -6.63
CA GLY A 251 25.56 5.66 -5.39
C GLY A 251 24.49 5.72 -4.30
N LEU A 252 23.23 6.00 -4.62
CA LEU A 252 22.14 5.99 -3.64
C LEU A 252 21.72 4.56 -3.30
N LEU A 253 21.72 3.66 -4.29
CA LEU A 253 21.44 2.24 -4.08
C LEU A 253 22.42 1.58 -3.10
N THR A 254 23.72 1.91 -3.20
CA THR A 254 24.70 1.44 -2.22
C THR A 254 24.53 2.10 -0.83
N GLY A 255 23.84 3.23 -0.73
CA GLY A 255 23.41 3.80 0.55
C GLY A 255 22.36 2.94 1.23
N ALA A 256 21.34 2.54 0.48
CA ALA A 256 20.34 1.58 0.97
C ALA A 256 20.97 0.24 1.34
N ALA A 257 21.86 -0.30 0.49
CA ALA A 257 22.52 -1.58 0.74
C ALA A 257 23.39 -1.56 2.01
N GLU A 258 24.05 -0.44 2.33
CA GLU A 258 24.82 -0.31 3.57
C GLU A 258 23.91 -0.25 4.80
N VAL A 259 22.79 0.50 4.76
CA VAL A 259 21.80 0.48 5.85
C VAL A 259 21.27 -0.94 6.08
N ALA A 260 20.91 -1.66 5.02
CA ALA A 260 20.49 -3.06 5.11
C ALA A 260 21.60 -3.96 5.68
N TRP A 261 22.85 -3.77 5.24
CA TRP A 261 24.00 -4.52 5.74
C TRP A 261 24.14 -4.34 7.26
N GLN A 262 24.05 -3.12 7.78
CA GLN A 262 24.17 -2.89 9.22
C GLN A 262 23.08 -3.60 10.03
N GLN A 263 21.92 -3.87 9.43
CA GLN A 263 20.82 -4.66 10.02
C GLN A 263 20.95 -6.18 9.76
N GLY A 264 22.06 -6.62 9.16
CA GLY A 264 22.33 -8.03 8.87
C GLY A 264 21.61 -8.58 7.65
N VAL A 265 21.29 -7.72 6.67
CA VAL A 265 20.62 -8.07 5.41
C VAL A 265 21.56 -7.80 4.22
N ASP A 266 21.94 -8.84 3.47
CA ASP A 266 22.94 -8.76 2.40
C ASP A 266 22.35 -8.35 1.04
N LEU A 267 21.94 -7.08 0.91
CA LEU A 267 21.52 -6.51 -0.39
C LEU A 267 22.69 -6.38 -1.38
N TYR A 268 23.92 -6.25 -0.90
CA TYR A 268 25.10 -6.22 -1.76
C TYR A 268 25.28 -7.52 -2.54
N GLY A 269 25.12 -8.66 -1.87
CA GLY A 269 25.23 -9.99 -2.47
C GLY A 269 24.06 -10.42 -3.36
N TRP A 270 22.99 -9.63 -3.42
CA TRP A 270 21.77 -10.01 -4.13
C TRP A 270 21.99 -10.21 -5.64
N ASN A 271 21.35 -11.26 -6.19
CA ASN A 271 21.40 -11.68 -7.59
C ASN A 271 22.82 -11.71 -8.19
N ASP A 272 23.72 -12.41 -7.49
CA ASP A 272 25.13 -12.56 -7.87
C ASP A 272 25.84 -11.20 -7.97
N ASN A 273 25.83 -10.46 -6.86
CA ASN A 273 26.47 -9.15 -6.69
C ASN A 273 26.09 -8.15 -7.79
N LEU A 274 24.80 -8.06 -8.15
CA LEU A 274 24.37 -7.22 -9.28
C LEU A 274 24.73 -5.74 -9.07
N ILE A 275 24.70 -5.26 -7.82
CA ILE A 275 25.17 -3.92 -7.45
C ILE A 275 26.65 -3.72 -7.81
N LEU A 276 27.52 -4.72 -7.54
CA LEU A 276 28.93 -4.67 -7.94
C LEU A 276 29.09 -4.59 -9.46
N LYS A 277 28.34 -5.42 -10.21
CA LYS A 277 28.37 -5.39 -11.68
C LYS A 277 28.05 -4.00 -12.23
N GLY A 278 27.09 -3.30 -11.62
CA GLY A 278 26.79 -1.89 -11.93
C GLY A 278 27.95 -0.93 -11.70
N HIS A 279 28.63 -1.06 -10.54
CA HIS A 279 29.80 -0.25 -10.23
C HIS A 279 31.00 -0.57 -11.13
N GLU A 280 31.30 -1.85 -11.38
CA GLU A 280 32.41 -2.27 -12.25
C GLU A 280 32.18 -1.83 -13.70
N TYR A 281 30.96 -1.96 -14.23
CA TYR A 281 30.60 -1.44 -15.56
C TYR A 281 30.84 0.07 -15.65
N THR A 282 30.33 0.82 -14.67
CA THR A 282 30.43 2.28 -14.65
C THR A 282 31.89 2.74 -14.49
N ALA A 283 32.66 2.08 -13.62
CA ALA A 283 34.07 2.36 -13.41
C ALA A 283 34.89 2.07 -14.68
N LYS A 284 34.70 0.89 -15.28
CA LYS A 284 35.38 0.46 -16.51
C LYS A 284 35.13 1.45 -17.66
N TYR A 285 33.87 1.83 -17.87
CA TYR A 285 33.56 2.83 -18.88
C TYR A 285 34.17 4.19 -18.56
N GLY A 286 34.07 4.63 -17.30
CA GLY A 286 34.57 5.92 -16.85
C GLY A 286 36.07 6.09 -17.02
N ILE A 287 36.88 5.05 -16.80
CA ILE A 287 38.35 5.10 -16.94
C ILE A 287 38.83 4.97 -18.40
N GLY A 288 37.91 4.95 -19.37
CA GLY A 288 38.23 4.98 -20.80
C GLY A 288 38.14 3.63 -21.50
N GLU A 289 37.80 2.54 -20.81
CA GLU A 289 37.62 1.23 -21.45
C GLU A 289 36.21 1.08 -22.05
N ASP A 290 36.07 0.16 -23.01
CA ASP A 290 34.78 -0.15 -23.62
C ASP A 290 33.96 -1.12 -22.77
N VAL A 291 32.64 -0.96 -22.87
CA VAL A 291 31.65 -1.80 -22.20
C VAL A 291 30.51 -2.12 -23.15
N PRO A 292 29.86 -3.28 -23.02
CA PRO A 292 28.78 -3.66 -23.93
C PRO A 292 27.56 -2.76 -23.72
N TYR A 293 26.97 -2.28 -24.81
CA TYR A 293 25.65 -1.67 -24.79
C TYR A 293 24.58 -2.75 -24.91
N ARG A 294 23.54 -2.66 -24.08
CA ARG A 294 22.31 -3.44 -24.22
C ARG A 294 21.13 -2.50 -24.31
N HIS A 295 20.27 -2.74 -25.29
CA HIS A 295 19.00 -2.04 -25.38
C HIS A 295 18.15 -2.31 -24.13
N TYR A 296 17.62 -1.24 -23.55
CA TYR A 296 16.67 -1.27 -22.45
C TYR A 296 15.64 -0.16 -22.65
N LEU A 297 14.35 -0.51 -22.60
CA LEU A 297 13.25 0.43 -22.45
C LEU A 297 12.83 0.39 -20.98
N ASP A 298 12.82 1.55 -20.35
CA ASP A 298 12.47 1.66 -18.94
C ASP A 298 10.99 1.37 -18.70
N ARG A 299 10.64 1.06 -17.44
CA ARG A 299 9.28 0.66 -17.05
C ARG A 299 8.24 1.75 -17.32
N THR A 300 8.65 3.02 -17.33
CA THR A 300 7.75 4.13 -17.64
C THR A 300 7.37 4.21 -19.12
N GLY A 301 8.08 3.48 -20.01
CA GLY A 301 7.93 3.56 -21.46
C GLY A 301 8.43 4.89 -22.05
N LYS A 302 9.21 5.65 -21.28
CA LYS A 302 9.64 7.01 -21.67
C LYS A 302 11.06 7.00 -22.20
N TYR A 303 11.96 6.21 -21.60
CA TYR A 303 13.39 6.30 -21.81
C TYR A 303 13.94 4.96 -22.33
N GLY A 304 14.53 5.01 -23.51
CA GLY A 304 15.09 3.86 -24.22
C GLY A 304 14.73 3.92 -25.70
N PHE A 305 15.30 3.02 -26.50
CA PHE A 305 14.83 2.82 -27.87
C PHE A 305 13.39 2.28 -27.84
N GLY A 306 12.51 2.78 -28.72
CA GLY A 306 11.06 2.54 -28.64
C GLY A 306 10.30 3.38 -27.61
N GLY A 307 11.00 4.15 -26.75
CA GLY A 307 10.39 5.08 -25.81
C GLY A 307 9.97 6.40 -26.46
N ARG A 308 8.98 7.08 -25.87
CA ARG A 308 8.43 8.33 -26.44
C ARG A 308 9.30 9.58 -26.22
N ASN A 309 10.40 9.50 -25.46
CA ASN A 309 11.34 10.61 -25.26
C ASN A 309 12.77 10.18 -25.58
N ASN A 310 13.29 10.72 -26.69
CA ASN A 310 14.66 10.54 -27.18
C ASN A 310 15.00 9.06 -27.46
N TYR A 311 15.17 8.74 -28.74
CA TYR A 311 15.62 7.42 -29.18
C TYR A 311 17.06 7.15 -28.69
N TYR A 312 17.20 6.61 -27.48
CA TYR A 312 18.48 6.30 -26.86
C TYR A 312 19.03 4.99 -27.42
N THR A 313 20.00 5.09 -28.34
CA THR A 313 20.59 3.94 -29.05
C THR A 313 22.06 3.68 -28.72
N LYS A 314 22.69 4.54 -27.91
CA LYS A 314 24.11 4.44 -27.54
C LYS A 314 24.37 4.92 -26.12
N ILE A 315 25.47 4.46 -25.54
CA ILE A 315 25.97 4.91 -24.24
C ILE A 315 26.35 6.39 -24.33
N SER A 316 25.93 7.19 -23.33
CA SER A 316 26.25 8.61 -23.29
C SER A 316 27.71 8.84 -22.90
N THR A 317 28.40 9.71 -23.61
CA THR A 317 29.74 10.20 -23.24
C THR A 317 29.68 11.36 -22.23
N ALA A 318 28.49 11.91 -21.97
CA ALA A 318 28.33 13.03 -21.04
C ALA A 318 28.79 12.64 -19.64
N SER A 319 29.74 13.42 -19.10
CA SER A 319 30.38 13.20 -17.79
C SER A 319 31.22 11.91 -17.66
N ARG A 320 31.59 11.26 -18.78
CA ARG A 320 32.55 10.14 -18.74
C ARG A 320 33.88 10.63 -18.12
N GLY A 321 34.48 9.81 -17.26
CA GLY A 321 35.72 10.12 -16.54
C GLY A 321 35.56 11.03 -15.31
N ASN A 322 34.38 11.65 -15.11
CA ASN A 322 34.13 12.42 -13.89
C ASN A 322 33.54 11.54 -12.80
N PHE A 323 34.36 11.12 -11.83
CA PHE A 323 33.94 10.25 -10.73
C PHE A 323 33.43 11.03 -9.51
N TRP A 324 32.24 10.67 -9.05
CA TRP A 324 31.61 11.11 -7.80
C TRP A 324 32.09 10.26 -6.61
N PRO A 325 31.99 10.74 -5.35
CA PRO A 325 32.46 10.02 -4.16
C PRO A 325 31.49 8.89 -3.76
N ILE A 326 31.41 7.85 -4.60
CA ILE A 326 30.50 6.71 -4.45
C ILE A 326 31.20 5.36 -4.54
N PHE A 327 32.51 5.32 -4.80
CA PHE A 327 33.23 4.09 -5.15
C PHE A 327 33.93 3.47 -3.94
N GLU A 328 34.34 4.27 -2.95
CA GLU A 328 35.02 3.75 -1.77
C GLU A 328 34.13 2.77 -1.00
N ARG A 329 32.89 3.14 -0.67
CA ARG A 329 31.97 2.27 0.09
C ARG A 329 31.80 0.88 -0.55
N PRO A 330 31.33 0.73 -1.81
CA PRO A 330 31.18 -0.58 -2.42
C PRO A 330 32.51 -1.31 -2.54
N TYR A 331 33.62 -0.64 -2.89
CA TYR A 331 34.93 -1.29 -2.92
C TYR A 331 35.33 -1.89 -1.57
N GLN A 332 35.13 -1.13 -0.48
CA GLN A 332 35.44 -1.59 0.88
C GLN A 332 34.51 -2.73 1.32
N HIS A 333 33.24 -2.69 0.94
CA HIS A 333 32.34 -3.82 1.14
C HIS A 333 32.85 -5.07 0.41
N TYR A 334 32.94 -5.03 -0.92
CA TYR A 334 33.23 -6.21 -1.72
C TYR A 334 34.65 -6.72 -1.50
N ALA A 335 35.68 -5.88 -1.64
CA ALA A 335 37.06 -6.32 -1.55
C ALA A 335 37.54 -6.55 -0.11
N LYS A 336 37.04 -5.78 0.87
CA LYS A 336 37.54 -5.85 2.25
C LYS A 336 36.62 -6.56 3.24
N ARG A 337 35.29 -6.44 3.14
CA ARG A 337 34.36 -7.29 3.94
C ARG A 337 34.18 -8.67 3.32
N ARG A 338 33.91 -8.76 2.01
CA ARG A 338 33.56 -10.03 1.34
C ARG A 338 34.72 -10.74 0.64
N GLY A 339 35.79 -10.05 0.27
CA GLY A 339 36.90 -10.62 -0.51
C GLY A 339 36.56 -10.85 -1.98
N VAL A 340 35.51 -10.22 -2.47
CA VAL A 340 35.10 -10.25 -3.88
C VAL A 340 35.90 -9.21 -4.64
N ALA A 341 36.48 -9.60 -5.78
CA ALA A 341 37.30 -8.72 -6.60
C ALA A 341 36.44 -7.60 -7.22
N ALA A 342 36.93 -6.37 -7.12
CA ALA A 342 36.34 -5.16 -7.73
C ALA A 342 37.44 -4.33 -8.40
N PRO A 343 38.11 -4.86 -9.44
CA PRO A 343 39.32 -4.28 -10.02
C PRO A 343 39.13 -2.87 -10.59
N TYR A 344 38.00 -2.58 -11.21
CA TYR A 344 37.77 -1.28 -11.82
C TYR A 344 37.39 -0.22 -10.78
N SER A 345 36.53 -0.58 -9.84
CA SER A 345 36.20 0.27 -8.69
C SER A 345 37.46 0.58 -7.86
N ARG A 346 38.36 -0.40 -7.70
CA ARG A 346 39.66 -0.20 -7.04
C ARG A 346 40.48 0.90 -7.73
N ARG A 347 40.62 0.87 -9.06
CA ARG A 347 41.36 1.89 -9.82
C ARG A 347 40.77 3.29 -9.63
N VAL A 348 39.43 3.40 -9.64
CA VAL A 348 38.75 4.67 -9.38
C VAL A 348 39.01 5.16 -7.96
N VAL A 349 38.93 4.28 -6.96
CA VAL A 349 39.21 4.61 -5.56
C VAL A 349 40.66 5.07 -5.38
N GLU A 350 41.62 4.37 -5.97
CA GLU A 350 43.05 4.74 -5.93
C GLU A 350 43.31 6.10 -6.59
N GLN A 351 42.58 6.44 -7.66
CA GLN A 351 42.67 7.75 -8.31
C GLN A 351 42.05 8.89 -7.49
N LYS A 352 40.99 8.62 -6.72
CA LYS A 352 40.13 9.65 -6.12
C LYS A 352 40.38 9.91 -4.63
N ARG A 353 41.13 9.04 -3.94
CA ARG A 353 41.38 9.20 -2.50
C ARG A 353 42.17 10.48 -2.18
N PRO A 354 41.84 11.17 -1.06
CA PRO A 354 40.68 10.94 -0.20
C PRO A 354 39.37 11.43 -0.86
N GLU A 355 38.30 10.62 -0.78
CA GLU A 355 36.98 11.00 -1.31
C GLU A 355 36.37 12.18 -0.53
N GLY A 356 35.94 13.21 -1.27
CA GLY A 356 35.32 14.40 -0.71
C GLY A 356 33.80 14.28 -0.44
N GLN A 357 33.17 15.43 -0.19
CA GLN A 357 31.72 15.55 0.05
C GLN A 357 30.90 15.73 -1.24
N SER A 358 29.58 15.52 -1.14
CA SER A 358 28.60 15.75 -2.22
C SER A 358 27.32 16.37 -1.64
N ARG A 359 26.60 17.14 -2.46
CA ARG A 359 25.27 17.65 -2.11
C ARG A 359 24.19 16.57 -2.20
N ASP A 360 24.35 15.64 -3.14
CA ASP A 360 23.33 14.63 -3.43
C ASP A 360 23.61 13.31 -2.68
N HIS A 361 24.88 12.91 -2.53
CA HIS A 361 25.28 11.70 -1.78
C HIS A 361 25.83 12.03 -0.40
N ILE A 362 25.84 11.03 0.50
CA ILE A 362 26.74 11.06 1.64
C ILE A 362 28.13 10.63 1.15
N GLY A 363 29.03 11.62 1.02
CA GLY A 363 30.43 11.40 0.64
C GLY A 363 31.32 11.05 1.84
N LEU A 364 32.62 11.38 1.75
CA LEU A 364 33.64 11.08 2.77
C LEU A 364 33.85 9.56 2.95
N GLY A 365 33.76 8.80 1.86
CA GLY A 365 33.90 7.34 1.89
C GLY A 365 35.25 6.91 2.47
N THR A 366 36.34 7.60 2.13
CA THR A 366 37.68 7.25 2.63
C THR A 366 37.80 7.37 4.15
N LEU A 367 37.13 8.34 4.76
CA LEU A 367 37.02 8.44 6.22
C LEU A 367 36.14 7.31 6.79
N THR A 368 34.95 7.14 6.22
CA THR A 368 33.86 6.40 6.86
C THR A 368 33.91 4.88 6.59
N HIS A 369 34.39 4.47 5.42
CA HIS A 369 34.31 3.08 4.97
C HIS A 369 35.66 2.39 4.81
N TYR A 370 36.76 3.14 4.69
CA TYR A 370 38.10 2.55 4.56
C TYR A 370 38.37 1.57 5.71
N ARG A 371 38.78 0.35 5.37
CA ARG A 371 39.06 -0.69 6.36
C ARG A 371 40.09 -1.72 5.88
N PRO A 372 40.82 -2.37 6.82
CA PRO A 372 41.56 -3.59 6.52
C PRO A 372 40.65 -4.73 6.04
N ARG A 373 41.25 -5.77 5.43
CA ARG A 373 40.53 -6.99 5.03
C ARG A 373 40.05 -7.72 6.29
N ILE A 374 38.77 -8.08 6.31
CA ILE A 374 38.19 -8.99 7.31
C ILE A 374 38.48 -10.43 6.89
N VAL A 375 39.11 -11.21 7.78
CA VAL A 375 39.47 -12.63 7.55
C VAL A 375 38.86 -13.56 8.61
N ALA A 376 37.81 -13.08 9.30
CA ALA A 376 37.15 -13.85 10.34
C ALA A 376 36.51 -15.14 9.77
N THR A 377 36.61 -16.23 10.52
CA THR A 377 36.05 -17.55 10.18
C THR A 377 34.87 -17.95 11.07
N LYS A 378 34.54 -17.09 12.04
CA LYS A 378 33.51 -17.32 13.05
C LYS A 378 32.61 -16.08 13.17
N PRO A 379 31.27 -16.22 13.15
CA PRO A 379 30.38 -15.09 13.38
C PRO A 379 30.64 -14.45 14.76
N ALA A 380 30.47 -13.14 14.85
CA ALA A 380 30.53 -12.38 16.10
C ALA A 380 29.18 -12.38 16.84
N ARG A 381 28.08 -12.66 16.13
CA ARG A 381 26.72 -12.64 16.64
C ARG A 381 25.76 -13.46 15.78
N ALA A 382 24.53 -13.64 16.28
CA ALA A 382 23.42 -14.18 15.49
C ALA A 382 23.21 -13.35 14.20
N PRO A 383 22.74 -13.98 13.10
CA PRO A 383 22.54 -13.29 11.85
C PRO A 383 21.35 -12.32 11.93
N GLY A 384 21.30 -11.35 11.03
CA GLY A 384 20.16 -10.42 10.93
C GLY A 384 18.83 -11.13 10.65
N VAL A 385 17.74 -10.50 11.06
CA VAL A 385 16.37 -10.95 10.76
C VAL A 385 16.19 -11.07 9.25
N PRO A 386 15.72 -12.21 8.70
CA PRO A 386 15.37 -12.32 7.29
C PRO A 386 14.46 -11.18 6.84
N SER A 387 14.72 -10.61 5.68
CA SER A 387 13.97 -9.46 5.18
C SER A 387 13.82 -9.53 3.66
N GLY A 388 12.87 -8.77 3.13
CA GLY A 388 12.56 -8.80 1.70
C GLY A 388 11.94 -10.13 1.27
N LEU A 389 11.15 -10.75 2.14
CA LEU A 389 10.40 -11.96 1.82
C LEU A 389 9.46 -11.69 0.63
N VAL A 390 9.53 -12.53 -0.39
CA VAL A 390 8.71 -12.53 -1.59
C VAL A 390 8.07 -13.90 -1.72
N ALA A 391 6.77 -13.93 -1.97
CA ALA A 391 6.04 -15.14 -2.30
C ALA A 391 5.61 -15.08 -3.75
N ARG A 392 5.83 -16.17 -4.48
CA ARG A 392 5.40 -16.37 -5.86
C ARG A 392 4.58 -17.63 -5.94
N THR A 393 3.35 -17.50 -6.43
CA THR A 393 2.49 -18.63 -6.72
C THR A 393 3.11 -19.50 -7.83
N THR A 394 3.09 -20.82 -7.65
CA THR A 394 3.47 -21.80 -8.68
C THR A 394 2.35 -22.82 -8.90
N GLU A 395 2.46 -23.68 -9.91
CA GLU A 395 1.50 -24.77 -10.13
C GLU A 395 1.48 -25.79 -8.98
N GLU A 396 2.61 -25.95 -8.30
CA GLU A 396 2.83 -26.96 -7.25
C GLU A 396 2.73 -26.39 -5.82
N GLY A 397 2.56 -25.07 -5.64
CA GLY A 397 2.44 -24.45 -4.32
C GLY A 397 2.89 -22.99 -4.25
N ILE A 398 3.62 -22.63 -3.18
CA ILE A 398 4.14 -21.27 -2.94
C ILE A 398 5.67 -21.31 -2.90
N ARG A 399 6.32 -20.52 -3.77
CA ARG A 399 7.76 -20.29 -3.71
C ARG A 399 8.06 -19.04 -2.90
N LEU A 400 8.75 -19.21 -1.78
CA LEU A 400 9.26 -18.15 -0.92
C LEU A 400 10.74 -17.89 -1.24
N THR A 401 11.11 -16.61 -1.35
CA THR A 401 12.52 -16.17 -1.41
C THR A 401 12.72 -14.96 -0.53
N TRP A 402 13.92 -14.78 0.01
CA TRP A 402 14.28 -13.61 0.83
C TRP A 402 15.73 -13.19 0.60
N VAL A 403 16.11 -12.05 1.16
CA VAL A 403 17.51 -11.61 1.12
C VAL A 403 18.30 -12.37 2.17
N LYS A 404 19.52 -12.78 1.80
CA LYS A 404 20.40 -13.53 2.69
C LYS A 404 20.68 -12.73 3.98
N SER A 405 20.53 -13.40 5.12
CA SER A 405 20.91 -12.88 6.43
C SER A 405 22.40 -13.07 6.69
N VAL A 406 23.01 -12.11 7.39
CA VAL A 406 24.45 -12.09 7.67
C VAL A 406 24.70 -11.58 9.09
N ASP A 407 25.82 -11.99 9.71
CA ASP A 407 26.48 -11.19 10.74
C ASP A 407 27.30 -10.10 10.05
N PRO A 408 26.91 -8.82 10.16
CA PRO A 408 27.56 -7.77 9.40
C PRO A 408 28.87 -7.26 10.03
N VAL A 409 29.24 -7.73 11.23
CA VAL A 409 30.53 -7.41 11.88
C VAL A 409 31.64 -8.25 11.27
N ASN A 410 31.52 -9.59 11.36
CA ASN A 410 32.51 -10.50 10.79
C ASN A 410 32.23 -10.88 9.32
N ALA A 411 31.15 -10.36 8.74
CA ALA A 411 30.74 -10.59 7.35
C ALA A 411 30.51 -12.07 7.02
N ILE A 412 29.89 -12.81 7.94
CA ILE A 412 29.62 -14.25 7.80
C ILE A 412 28.13 -14.48 7.63
N ASP A 413 27.80 -15.21 6.56
CA ASP A 413 26.43 -15.54 6.20
C ASP A 413 25.76 -16.45 7.26
N ALA A 414 24.44 -16.36 7.37
CA ALA A 414 23.66 -17.33 8.13
C ALA A 414 23.91 -18.76 7.60
N SER A 415 23.93 -19.74 8.51
CA SER A 415 24.16 -21.15 8.14
C SER A 415 22.89 -21.97 7.98
N GLY A 416 21.73 -21.45 8.42
CA GLY A 416 20.45 -22.15 8.30
C GLY A 416 19.25 -21.22 8.42
N TYR A 417 18.14 -21.58 7.78
CA TYR A 417 16.85 -20.91 7.94
C TYR A 417 15.74 -21.89 8.36
N VAL A 418 14.75 -21.34 9.06
CA VAL A 418 13.52 -22.03 9.47
C VAL A 418 12.33 -21.25 8.95
N VAL A 419 11.40 -21.93 8.29
CA VAL A 419 10.17 -21.31 7.75
C VAL A 419 8.99 -21.74 8.61
N PHE A 420 8.17 -20.75 8.98
CA PHE A 420 6.93 -20.94 9.71
C PHE A 420 5.75 -20.48 8.85
N ARG A 421 4.60 -21.13 9.02
CA ARG A 421 3.35 -20.83 8.31
C ARG A 421 2.14 -20.88 9.23
N SER A 422 1.21 -19.96 9.07
CA SER A 422 -0.11 -19.95 9.70
C SER A 422 -1.21 -19.88 8.62
N GLU A 423 -2.41 -20.34 8.94
CA GLU A 423 -3.62 -20.18 8.10
C GLU A 423 -4.38 -18.88 8.38
N GLN A 424 -4.05 -18.21 9.50
CA GLN A 424 -4.66 -16.95 9.90
C GLN A 424 -3.56 -15.91 10.15
N PRO A 425 -3.80 -14.62 9.82
CA PRO A 425 -2.83 -13.56 10.12
C PRO A 425 -2.55 -13.51 11.62
N GLY A 426 -1.27 -13.49 12.02
CA GLY A 426 -0.87 -13.51 13.43
C GLY A 426 -1.28 -14.77 14.21
N GLY A 427 -1.73 -15.83 13.52
CA GLY A 427 -2.15 -17.09 14.12
C GLY A 427 -0.98 -17.96 14.60
N ALA A 428 -1.31 -19.12 15.17
CA ALA A 428 -0.30 -20.07 15.65
C ALA A 428 0.51 -20.65 14.48
N ALA A 429 1.75 -20.18 14.33
CA ALA A 429 2.59 -20.56 13.20
C ALA A 429 3.22 -21.96 13.40
N GLN A 430 3.03 -22.84 12.43
CA GLN A 430 3.66 -24.16 12.35
C GLN A 430 5.02 -24.06 11.66
N LYS A 431 6.04 -24.73 12.21
CA LYS A 431 7.32 -24.93 11.51
C LYS A 431 7.13 -25.90 10.34
N ILE A 432 7.37 -25.44 9.11
CA ILE A 432 7.19 -26.23 7.88
C ILE A 432 8.51 -26.60 7.20
N ALA A 433 9.60 -25.89 7.51
CA ALA A 433 10.94 -26.21 7.04
C ALA A 433 12.00 -25.82 8.07
N ASP A 434 13.10 -26.57 8.14
CA ASP A 434 14.22 -26.35 9.05
C ASP A 434 15.54 -26.74 8.37
N GLY A 435 16.65 -26.14 8.78
CA GLY A 435 17.99 -26.45 8.24
C GLY A 435 18.22 -26.00 6.79
N LEU A 436 17.45 -25.05 6.27
CA LEU A 436 17.62 -24.57 4.88
C LEU A 436 18.93 -23.80 4.73
N ALA A 437 19.80 -24.23 3.80
CA ALA A 437 21.09 -23.57 3.56
C ALA A 437 21.00 -22.33 2.64
N LYS A 438 19.89 -22.19 1.91
CA LYS A 438 19.66 -21.11 0.93
C LYS A 438 18.46 -20.26 1.34
N PRO A 439 18.41 -18.98 0.93
CA PRO A 439 17.30 -18.09 1.26
C PRO A 439 16.09 -18.30 0.34
N GLU A 440 15.70 -19.56 0.14
CA GLU A 440 14.57 -19.97 -0.70
C GLU A 440 13.90 -21.21 -0.11
N TYR A 441 12.59 -21.31 -0.30
CA TYR A 441 11.81 -22.49 0.04
C TYR A 441 10.60 -22.61 -0.87
N HIS A 442 10.31 -23.81 -1.37
CA HIS A 442 9.09 -24.09 -2.13
C HIS A 442 8.18 -24.95 -1.27
N ASP A 443 7.13 -24.32 -0.74
CA ASP A 443 6.11 -24.99 0.03
C ASP A 443 5.11 -25.67 -0.92
N THR A 444 5.20 -27.00 -1.02
CA THR A 444 4.30 -27.85 -1.81
C THR A 444 3.21 -28.52 -0.96
N SER A 445 3.19 -28.24 0.36
CA SER A 445 2.24 -28.83 1.31
C SER A 445 0.94 -28.04 1.45
N VAL A 446 0.81 -26.95 0.69
CA VAL A 446 -0.32 -26.03 0.71
C VAL A 446 -1.47 -26.50 -0.17
N GLU A 447 -2.70 -26.19 0.24
CA GLU A 447 -3.89 -26.47 -0.54
C GLU A 447 -4.12 -25.38 -1.57
N ARG A 448 -4.49 -25.78 -2.79
CA ARG A 448 -4.80 -24.86 -3.88
C ARG A 448 -5.99 -23.97 -3.51
N GLY A 449 -5.81 -22.66 -3.64
CA GLY A 449 -6.76 -21.61 -3.27
C GLY A 449 -6.57 -21.11 -1.83
N GLY A 450 -5.76 -21.78 -1.00
CA GLY A 450 -5.50 -21.41 0.38
C GLY A 450 -4.66 -20.15 0.52
N LEU A 451 -5.00 -19.33 1.52
CA LEU A 451 -4.22 -18.16 1.95
C LEU A 451 -3.40 -18.54 3.18
N TYR A 452 -2.10 -18.30 3.11
CA TYR A 452 -1.16 -18.64 4.17
C TYR A 452 -0.29 -17.45 4.54
N PHE A 453 0.20 -17.46 5.77
CA PHE A 453 0.98 -16.39 6.34
C PHE A 453 2.32 -16.91 6.80
N CYS A 454 3.39 -16.47 6.15
CA CYS A 454 4.72 -17.04 6.29
C CYS A 454 5.68 -16.09 7.03
N THR A 455 6.51 -16.64 7.90
CA THR A 455 7.66 -15.94 8.51
C THR A 455 8.91 -16.81 8.43
N VAL A 456 10.08 -16.17 8.45
CA VAL A 456 11.38 -16.86 8.37
C VAL A 456 12.30 -16.41 9.50
N LYS A 457 13.03 -17.36 10.09
CA LYS A 457 14.15 -17.10 11.01
C LYS A 457 15.46 -17.55 10.40
N ALA A 458 16.53 -16.81 10.66
CA ALA A 458 17.90 -17.18 10.30
C ALA A 458 18.64 -17.67 11.54
N SER A 459 19.59 -18.58 11.35
CA SER A 459 20.42 -19.12 12.42
C SER A 459 21.89 -19.23 12.00
N ASN A 460 22.77 -19.10 12.98
CA ASN A 460 24.14 -19.55 12.93
C ASN A 460 24.51 -20.14 14.31
N LYS A 461 25.77 -20.49 14.50
CA LYS A 461 26.25 -21.08 15.77
C LYS A 461 26.14 -20.15 17.00
N GLU A 462 26.01 -18.84 16.81
CA GLU A 462 25.87 -17.86 17.91
C GLU A 462 24.41 -17.66 18.32
N GLY A 463 23.45 -18.08 17.48
CA GLY A 463 22.04 -17.99 17.81
C GLY A 463 21.11 -17.92 16.61
N THR A 464 19.84 -17.66 16.92
CA THR A 464 18.74 -17.51 15.95
C THR A 464 18.19 -16.10 16.00
N SER A 465 17.82 -15.55 14.85
CA SER A 465 17.20 -14.23 14.73
C SER A 465 15.75 -14.22 15.26
N ALA A 466 15.21 -13.02 15.46
CA ALA A 466 13.76 -12.82 15.48
C ALA A 466 13.14 -13.25 14.12
N PRO A 467 11.81 -13.54 14.07
CA PRO A 467 11.14 -13.82 12.80
C PRO A 467 11.06 -12.56 11.93
N SER A 468 11.06 -12.75 10.61
CA SER A 468 10.69 -11.70 9.65
C SER A 468 9.27 -11.19 9.90
N SER A 469 8.93 -10.03 9.32
CA SER A 469 7.54 -9.65 9.14
C SER A 469 6.77 -10.75 8.40
N GLU A 470 5.52 -10.92 8.78
CA GLU A 470 4.61 -11.88 8.17
C GLU A 470 4.32 -11.49 6.71
N LEU A 471 4.30 -12.48 5.82
CA LEU A 471 3.92 -12.31 4.42
C LEU A 471 2.72 -13.21 4.10
N GLY A 472 1.59 -12.60 3.76
CA GLY A 472 0.46 -13.27 3.15
C GLY A 472 0.78 -13.76 1.74
N ALA A 473 0.48 -15.03 1.46
CA ALA A 473 0.74 -15.67 0.19
C ALA A 473 -0.34 -16.69 -0.14
N ASN A 474 -0.90 -16.61 -1.35
CA ASN A 474 -1.91 -17.55 -1.80
C ASN A 474 -1.28 -18.69 -2.62
N ALA A 475 -1.65 -19.92 -2.26
CA ALA A 475 -1.30 -21.12 -3.01
C ALA A 475 -2.22 -21.22 -4.23
N ALA A 476 -1.77 -20.73 -5.39
CA ALA A 476 -2.68 -20.38 -6.50
C ALA A 476 -3.66 -19.23 -6.15
N LEU A 477 -4.31 -18.70 -7.18
CA LEU A 477 -5.33 -17.69 -6.99
C LEU A 477 -6.53 -18.28 -6.21
N PRO A 478 -7.22 -17.46 -5.39
CA PRO A 478 -8.39 -17.92 -4.65
C PRO A 478 -9.48 -18.39 -5.60
N VAL A 479 -10.14 -19.51 -5.31
CA VAL A 479 -11.27 -19.99 -6.12
C VAL A 479 -12.36 -18.90 -6.15
N PRO A 480 -12.93 -18.54 -7.33
CA PRO A 480 -12.83 -19.20 -8.65
C PRO A 480 -11.79 -18.61 -9.61
N TRP A 481 -10.88 -17.76 -9.16
CA TRP A 481 -9.95 -17.02 -10.00
C TRP A 481 -8.88 -17.90 -10.66
N ARG A 482 -8.55 -17.53 -11.89
CA ARG A 482 -7.45 -18.06 -12.71
C ARG A 482 -6.79 -16.88 -13.42
N SER A 483 -5.63 -17.09 -14.05
CA SER A 483 -5.01 -16.07 -14.88
C SER A 483 -4.38 -16.65 -16.12
N ARG A 484 -4.25 -15.83 -17.17
CA ARG A 484 -3.50 -16.14 -18.39
C ARG A 484 -3.19 -14.89 -19.19
N ASP A 485 -2.21 -14.98 -20.07
CA ASP A 485 -2.04 -14.03 -21.16
C ASP A 485 -3.07 -14.28 -22.28
N ILE A 486 -3.49 -13.18 -22.91
CA ILE A 486 -4.46 -13.12 -24.01
C ILE A 486 -3.74 -12.51 -25.20
N GLY A 487 -3.92 -13.12 -26.38
CA GLY A 487 -3.34 -12.63 -27.62
C GLY A 487 -1.84 -12.84 -27.72
N ASP A 488 -1.21 -12.07 -28.60
CA ASP A 488 0.24 -12.12 -28.82
C ASP A 488 0.96 -11.32 -27.72
N VAL A 489 1.55 -12.04 -26.77
CA VAL A 489 2.32 -11.52 -25.63
C VAL A 489 3.70 -12.16 -25.68
N GLN A 490 4.74 -11.33 -25.64
CA GLN A 490 6.15 -11.68 -25.77
C GLN A 490 6.82 -11.93 -24.41
N VAL A 491 6.31 -11.31 -23.34
CA VAL A 491 6.74 -11.50 -21.96
C VAL A 491 5.54 -11.93 -21.13
N SER A 492 5.56 -13.20 -20.72
CA SER A 492 4.43 -13.77 -19.98
C SER A 492 4.17 -13.06 -18.66
N GLY A 493 2.90 -12.76 -18.41
CA GLY A 493 2.45 -12.13 -17.18
C GLY A 493 2.17 -13.12 -16.06
N PHE A 494 1.94 -12.60 -14.86
CA PHE A 494 1.51 -13.39 -13.71
C PHE A 494 0.54 -12.62 -12.82
N THR A 495 -0.26 -13.34 -12.03
CA THR A 495 -1.18 -12.77 -11.05
C THR A 495 -0.87 -13.35 -9.67
N GLU A 496 -0.86 -12.49 -8.66
CA GLU A 496 -0.71 -12.86 -7.25
C GLU A 496 -1.85 -12.31 -6.42
N TYR A 497 -2.11 -12.97 -5.30
CA TYR A 497 -3.00 -12.51 -4.25
C TYR A 497 -2.32 -12.74 -2.91
N ASN A 498 -2.45 -11.80 -1.97
CA ASN A 498 -1.82 -11.89 -0.65
C ASN A 498 -2.83 -11.78 0.51
N GLY A 499 -4.13 -11.91 0.21
CA GLY A 499 -5.21 -11.62 1.16
C GLY A 499 -5.79 -10.21 1.02
N GLU A 500 -4.95 -9.21 0.71
CA GLU A 500 -5.37 -7.80 0.69
C GLU A 500 -5.57 -7.24 -0.72
N ARG A 501 -4.81 -7.74 -1.70
CA ARG A 501 -4.78 -7.17 -3.05
C ARG A 501 -4.40 -8.21 -4.10
N PHE A 502 -4.94 -8.05 -5.31
CA PHE A 502 -4.39 -8.69 -6.50
C PHE A 502 -3.27 -7.84 -7.07
N THR A 503 -2.14 -8.46 -7.39
CA THR A 503 -1.03 -7.83 -8.11
C THR A 503 -0.84 -8.58 -9.42
N LEU A 504 -1.02 -7.88 -10.53
CA LEU A 504 -0.87 -8.43 -11.87
C LEU A 504 0.35 -7.81 -12.53
N GLU A 505 1.20 -8.66 -13.10
CA GLU A 505 2.23 -8.26 -14.03
C GLU A 505 1.76 -8.63 -15.44
N GLY A 506 1.75 -7.67 -16.36
CA GLY A 506 1.27 -7.92 -17.72
C GLY A 506 1.95 -7.06 -18.77
N GLU A 507 2.39 -7.68 -19.86
CA GLU A 507 2.70 -7.00 -21.11
C GLU A 507 1.39 -6.83 -21.91
N GLY A 508 1.49 -6.27 -23.11
CA GLY A 508 0.43 -6.32 -24.10
C GLY A 508 0.45 -5.10 -25.00
N VAL A 509 0.10 -5.30 -26.28
CA VAL A 509 0.05 -4.21 -27.27
C VAL A 509 -1.10 -3.27 -26.97
N ASP A 510 -2.33 -3.79 -26.89
CA ASP A 510 -3.50 -3.01 -26.51
C ASP A 510 -4.72 -3.89 -26.15
N ILE A 511 -5.70 -3.29 -25.48
CA ILE A 511 -7.08 -3.78 -25.37
C ILE A 511 -7.93 -2.88 -26.28
N ASN A 512 -7.85 -3.14 -27.59
CA ASN A 512 -8.40 -2.30 -28.65
C ASN A 512 -8.38 -3.01 -30.02
N GLY A 513 -8.94 -2.38 -31.06
CA GLY A 513 -8.96 -2.90 -32.42
C GLY A 513 -9.73 -4.22 -32.53
N THR A 514 -9.29 -5.08 -33.44
CA THR A 514 -9.90 -6.40 -33.71
C THR A 514 -9.31 -7.55 -32.90
N SER A 515 -8.18 -7.34 -32.20
CA SER A 515 -7.49 -8.35 -31.41
C SER A 515 -6.80 -7.72 -30.20
N ASP A 516 -7.06 -8.28 -29.02
CA ASP A 516 -6.48 -7.83 -27.76
C ASP A 516 -5.14 -8.54 -27.46
N SER A 517 -4.26 -7.85 -26.74
CA SER A 517 -3.02 -8.41 -26.17
C SER A 517 -2.81 -7.85 -24.76
N PHE A 518 -2.90 -8.72 -23.73
CA PHE A 518 -2.79 -8.35 -22.31
C PHE A 518 -2.75 -9.56 -21.34
N HIS A 519 -2.42 -9.34 -20.06
CA HIS A 519 -2.58 -10.33 -18.98
C HIS A 519 -3.94 -10.22 -18.30
N PHE A 520 -4.63 -11.35 -18.07
CA PHE A 520 -5.99 -11.36 -17.52
C PHE A 520 -6.11 -12.29 -16.31
N ALA A 521 -6.50 -11.73 -15.15
CA ALA A 521 -7.01 -12.51 -14.02
C ALA A 521 -8.53 -12.60 -14.12
N TYR A 522 -9.11 -13.80 -14.10
CA TYR A 522 -10.50 -14.02 -14.46
C TYR A 522 -11.19 -15.14 -13.69
N ALA A 523 -12.51 -15.08 -13.63
CA ALA A 523 -13.39 -16.13 -13.20
C ALA A 523 -14.42 -16.43 -14.30
N LYS A 524 -14.75 -17.71 -14.50
CA LYS A 524 -15.87 -18.12 -15.36
C LYS A 524 -17.18 -17.87 -14.63
N TYR A 525 -18.14 -17.27 -15.30
CA TYR A 525 -19.43 -16.90 -14.71
C TYR A 525 -20.57 -17.10 -15.70
N SER A 526 -21.76 -17.44 -15.20
CA SER A 526 -22.98 -17.59 -15.99
C SER A 526 -24.09 -16.70 -15.44
N GLY A 527 -24.75 -15.93 -16.31
CA GLY A 527 -25.89 -15.10 -15.97
C GLY A 527 -25.61 -13.60 -15.99
N GLN A 528 -26.03 -12.91 -14.94
CA GLN A 528 -26.08 -11.45 -14.88
C GLN A 528 -25.42 -10.98 -13.59
N GLY A 529 -24.67 -9.90 -13.61
CA GLY A 529 -23.91 -9.53 -12.43
C GLY A 529 -23.07 -8.29 -12.60
N THR A 530 -22.13 -8.11 -11.69
CA THR A 530 -21.23 -6.97 -11.72
C THR A 530 -19.88 -7.35 -11.20
N ILE A 531 -18.89 -6.74 -11.81
CA ILE A 531 -17.56 -6.64 -11.25
C ILE A 531 -17.32 -5.22 -10.75
N THR A 532 -16.76 -5.10 -9.55
CA THR A 532 -16.26 -3.85 -8.97
C THR A 532 -14.84 -4.09 -8.48
N ALA A 533 -13.96 -3.12 -8.70
CA ALA A 533 -12.61 -3.14 -8.17
C ALA A 533 -12.14 -1.70 -7.92
N ARG A 534 -11.19 -1.54 -7.01
CA ARG A 534 -10.44 -0.29 -6.86
C ARG A 534 -9.02 -0.49 -7.37
N ILE A 535 -8.65 0.33 -8.33
CA ILE A 535 -7.31 0.37 -8.92
C ILE A 535 -6.43 1.14 -7.94
N VAL A 536 -5.33 0.50 -7.52
CA VAL A 536 -4.41 1.03 -6.52
C VAL A 536 -3.12 1.46 -7.21
N ARG A 537 -2.65 2.65 -6.88
CA ARG A 537 -1.34 3.15 -7.29
C ARG A 537 -0.24 2.50 -6.45
N PRO A 538 1.00 2.45 -6.94
CA PRO A 538 1.47 2.94 -8.23
C PRO A 538 1.44 1.86 -9.32
N MET A 539 1.38 2.30 -10.58
CA MET A 539 1.61 1.47 -11.75
C MET A 539 2.95 1.82 -12.35
N SER A 540 3.66 0.81 -12.87
CA SER A 540 5.03 1.01 -13.36
C SER A 540 5.10 1.65 -14.74
N SER A 541 4.07 1.49 -15.58
CA SER A 541 3.91 2.18 -16.87
C SER A 541 2.81 3.24 -16.80
N GLN A 542 3.04 4.41 -17.41
CA GLN A 542 2.03 5.47 -17.57
C GLN A 542 1.08 5.22 -18.75
N TRP A 543 1.33 4.18 -19.55
CA TRP A 543 0.51 3.73 -20.68
C TRP A 543 -0.38 2.54 -20.29
N THR A 544 -0.36 2.17 -19.02
CA THR A 544 -1.09 1.02 -18.51
C THR A 544 -2.60 1.17 -18.70
N LYS A 545 -3.27 0.09 -19.11
CA LYS A 545 -4.73 -0.03 -19.10
C LYS A 545 -5.20 -0.96 -17.97
N PRO A 546 -5.42 -0.45 -16.75
CA PRO A 546 -6.10 -1.19 -15.69
C PRO A 546 -7.63 -1.06 -15.83
N GLY A 547 -8.39 -1.94 -15.20
CA GLY A 547 -9.84 -1.86 -15.20
C GLY A 547 -10.56 -3.11 -14.73
N VAL A 548 -11.79 -3.26 -15.21
CA VAL A 548 -12.60 -4.47 -15.04
C VAL A 548 -13.21 -4.85 -16.37
N MET A 549 -13.35 -6.15 -16.64
CA MET A 549 -13.77 -6.66 -17.95
C MET A 549 -14.74 -7.83 -17.81
N MET A 550 -15.69 -7.91 -18.74
CA MET A 550 -16.49 -9.09 -19.04
C MET A 550 -16.30 -9.45 -20.52
N ARG A 551 -15.82 -10.66 -20.81
CA ARG A 551 -15.52 -11.13 -22.17
C ARG A 551 -16.10 -12.51 -22.44
N GLU A 552 -16.57 -12.74 -23.65
CA GLU A 552 -17.28 -13.97 -24.03
C GLU A 552 -16.38 -15.23 -23.99
N SER A 553 -15.22 -15.17 -24.65
CA SER A 553 -14.22 -16.24 -24.67
C SER A 553 -12.86 -15.72 -24.18
N LEU A 554 -11.84 -16.59 -24.14
CA LEU A 554 -10.46 -16.20 -23.83
C LEU A 554 -9.62 -15.95 -25.10
N ASP A 555 -10.26 -15.92 -26.27
CA ASP A 555 -9.60 -15.67 -27.56
C ASP A 555 -9.39 -14.18 -27.78
N ALA A 556 -8.30 -13.81 -28.44
CA ALA A 556 -7.85 -12.41 -28.56
C ALA A 556 -8.90 -11.48 -29.20
N ASP A 557 -9.76 -12.02 -30.08
CA ASP A 557 -10.75 -11.29 -30.85
C ASP A 557 -12.17 -11.38 -30.25
N SER A 558 -12.30 -11.87 -29.02
CA SER A 558 -13.58 -12.06 -28.32
C SER A 558 -14.40 -10.77 -28.21
N ARG A 559 -15.73 -10.92 -28.26
CA ARG A 559 -16.66 -9.89 -27.75
C ARG A 559 -16.33 -9.56 -26.30
N HIS A 560 -16.36 -8.28 -25.93
CA HIS A 560 -16.16 -7.87 -24.55
C HIS A 560 -16.81 -6.51 -24.25
N ALA A 561 -17.05 -6.28 -22.96
CA ALA A 561 -17.26 -4.96 -22.39
C ALA A 561 -16.29 -4.76 -21.23
N SER A 562 -15.70 -3.58 -21.13
CA SER A 562 -14.67 -3.27 -20.14
C SER A 562 -14.85 -1.85 -19.63
N VAL A 563 -14.66 -1.62 -18.34
CA VAL A 563 -14.39 -0.27 -17.82
C VAL A 563 -12.90 -0.17 -17.58
N LEU A 564 -12.23 0.65 -18.37
CA LEU A 564 -10.78 0.82 -18.32
C LEU A 564 -10.43 2.24 -17.92
N LEU A 565 -9.34 2.41 -17.17
CA LEU A 565 -8.59 3.66 -17.22
C LEU A 565 -7.67 3.58 -18.45
N LEU A 566 -7.93 4.44 -19.42
CA LEU A 566 -7.11 4.58 -20.61
C LEU A 566 -5.81 5.33 -20.28
N PRO A 567 -4.78 5.25 -21.14
CA PRO A 567 -3.60 6.09 -21.00
C PRO A 567 -3.97 7.56 -20.84
N HIS A 568 -3.16 8.29 -20.06
CA HIS A 568 -3.47 9.65 -19.60
C HIS A 568 -4.67 9.75 -18.64
N TRP A 569 -5.15 8.62 -18.11
CA TRP A 569 -6.13 8.51 -17.02
C TRP A 569 -7.47 9.15 -17.36
N SER A 570 -8.08 8.65 -18.43
CA SER A 570 -9.52 8.78 -18.63
C SER A 570 -10.23 7.46 -18.34
N GLY A 571 -11.30 7.49 -17.57
CA GLY A 571 -12.19 6.34 -17.42
C GLY A 571 -13.10 6.23 -18.64
N ALA A 572 -13.24 5.05 -19.22
CA ALA A 572 -14.11 4.82 -20.37
C ALA A 572 -14.73 3.42 -20.37
N LEU A 573 -15.89 3.30 -21.01
CA LEU A 573 -16.49 2.01 -21.36
C LEU A 573 -15.96 1.59 -22.74
N VAL A 574 -15.19 0.51 -22.80
CA VAL A 574 -14.54 0.00 -24.01
C VAL A 574 -15.17 -1.35 -24.38
N THR A 575 -15.66 -1.47 -25.62
CA THR A 575 -16.48 -2.61 -26.04
C THR A 575 -16.10 -3.14 -27.41
N ARG A 576 -16.11 -4.46 -27.58
CA ARG A 576 -16.15 -5.14 -28.88
C ARG A 576 -17.48 -5.92 -28.97
N ALA A 577 -18.35 -5.52 -29.90
CA ALA A 577 -19.71 -6.08 -30.01
C ALA A 577 -19.76 -7.39 -30.83
N GLU A 578 -18.80 -7.60 -31.71
CA GLU A 578 -18.71 -8.76 -32.61
C GLU A 578 -17.33 -9.42 -32.51
N THR A 579 -17.27 -10.75 -32.63
CA THR A 579 -15.99 -11.48 -32.72
C THR A 579 -15.21 -10.97 -33.93
N SER A 580 -13.93 -10.68 -33.74
CA SER A 580 -13.06 -10.04 -34.74
C SER A 580 -13.51 -8.65 -35.22
N GLY A 581 -14.52 -8.06 -34.58
CA GLY A 581 -14.99 -6.71 -34.87
C GLY A 581 -14.12 -5.62 -34.22
N GLU A 582 -14.33 -4.37 -34.65
CA GLU A 582 -13.61 -3.22 -34.10
C GLU A 582 -14.06 -2.88 -32.67
N THR A 583 -13.08 -2.46 -31.86
CA THR A 583 -13.35 -1.96 -30.51
C THR A 583 -13.85 -0.52 -30.55
N THR A 584 -14.87 -0.21 -29.75
CA THR A 584 -15.43 1.14 -29.60
C THR A 584 -15.22 1.66 -28.18
N THR A 585 -14.89 2.95 -28.03
CA THR A 585 -14.72 3.63 -26.74
C THR A 585 -15.88 4.60 -26.51
N HIS A 586 -16.56 4.47 -25.37
CA HIS A 586 -17.75 5.23 -24.99
C HIS A 586 -17.51 6.06 -23.73
N GLY A 587 -18.01 7.31 -23.77
CA GLY A 587 -18.09 8.20 -22.62
C GLY A 587 -16.78 8.37 -21.85
N ALA A 588 -15.67 8.53 -22.57
CA ALA A 588 -14.37 8.78 -21.97
C ALA A 588 -14.41 10.06 -21.10
N ARG A 589 -13.95 9.96 -19.85
CA ARG A 589 -13.90 11.06 -18.89
C ARG A 589 -12.52 11.17 -18.27
N GLN A 590 -11.89 12.33 -18.40
CA GLN A 590 -10.61 12.62 -17.76
C GLN A 590 -10.76 12.64 -16.24
N LEU A 591 -9.83 12.01 -15.53
CA LEU A 591 -9.69 12.22 -14.10
C LEU A 591 -9.15 13.64 -13.86
N GLY A 592 -9.64 14.35 -12.84
CA GLY A 592 -9.17 15.70 -12.53
C GLY A 592 -7.76 15.73 -11.93
N ASP A 593 -7.13 16.90 -11.89
CA ASP A 593 -5.76 17.11 -11.37
C ASP A 593 -5.57 16.67 -9.91
N ALA A 594 -6.65 16.57 -9.14
CA ALA A 594 -6.62 15.98 -7.79
C ALA A 594 -6.24 14.49 -7.79
N HIS A 595 -6.46 13.80 -8.91
CA HIS A 595 -6.23 12.37 -9.08
C HIS A 595 -5.11 12.04 -10.07
N ILE A 596 -4.57 13.05 -10.77
CA ILE A 596 -3.50 12.88 -11.74
C ILE A 596 -2.31 13.80 -11.40
N ILE A 597 -1.11 13.24 -11.33
CA ILE A 597 0.14 14.03 -11.32
C ILE A 597 0.65 14.19 -12.75
N LYS A 598 0.84 15.45 -13.18
CA LYS A 598 1.43 15.85 -14.49
C LYS A 598 0.70 15.28 -15.71
N ASN A 599 -0.63 15.22 -15.69
CA ASN A 599 -1.47 14.75 -16.82
C ASN A 599 -1.14 13.35 -17.35
N ASN A 600 -0.42 12.53 -16.55
CA ASN A 600 0.12 11.25 -17.02
C ASN A 600 0.24 10.18 -15.91
N ARG A 601 -0.10 10.44 -14.65
CA ARG A 601 -0.04 9.41 -13.58
C ARG A 601 -1.20 9.46 -12.62
N LEU A 602 -1.81 8.31 -12.33
CA LEU A 602 -2.78 8.16 -11.26
C LEU A 602 -2.12 8.39 -9.89
N SER A 603 -2.56 9.41 -9.16
CA SER A 603 -2.01 9.82 -7.86
C SER A 603 -2.85 9.40 -6.66
N THR A 604 -4.05 8.88 -6.89
CA THR A 604 -4.96 8.37 -5.85
C THR A 604 -5.67 7.11 -6.38
N PRO A 605 -6.05 6.15 -5.52
CA PRO A 605 -6.83 5.00 -5.96
C PRO A 605 -8.13 5.42 -6.65
N TYR A 606 -8.64 4.60 -7.56
CA TYR A 606 -9.87 4.90 -8.29
C TYR A 606 -10.76 3.67 -8.46
N TRP A 607 -12.06 3.83 -8.28
CA TRP A 607 -13.02 2.73 -8.39
C TRP A 607 -13.58 2.61 -9.80
N VAL A 608 -13.75 1.37 -10.24
CA VAL A 608 -14.38 1.01 -11.51
C VAL A 608 -15.41 -0.09 -11.30
N ARG A 609 -16.51 -0.04 -12.08
CA ARG A 609 -17.61 -1.00 -12.00
C ARG A 609 -18.19 -1.26 -13.37
N LEU A 610 -18.43 -2.54 -13.69
CA LEU A 610 -19.13 -2.95 -14.90
C LEU A 610 -20.29 -3.87 -14.53
N ILE A 611 -21.48 -3.52 -15.01
CA ILE A 611 -22.73 -4.23 -14.76
C ILE A 611 -23.21 -4.88 -16.06
N ARG A 612 -23.61 -6.15 -15.99
CA ARG A 612 -24.31 -6.85 -17.07
C ARG A 612 -25.73 -7.21 -16.64
N PHE A 613 -26.70 -6.82 -17.45
CA PHE A 613 -28.10 -7.25 -17.37
C PHE A 613 -28.57 -7.69 -18.75
N ARG A 614 -28.91 -8.97 -18.92
CA ARG A 614 -29.13 -9.60 -20.23
C ARG A 614 -27.95 -9.33 -21.18
N ASN A 615 -28.19 -8.62 -22.28
CA ASN A 615 -27.19 -8.15 -23.23
C ASN A 615 -26.74 -6.71 -22.97
N GLN A 616 -27.32 -6.02 -21.99
CA GLN A 616 -26.95 -4.65 -21.65
C GLN A 616 -25.74 -4.63 -20.71
N PHE A 617 -24.72 -3.86 -21.08
CA PHE A 617 -23.51 -3.62 -20.29
C PHE A 617 -23.41 -2.14 -19.93
N THR A 618 -23.33 -1.83 -18.64
CA THR A 618 -23.26 -0.45 -18.14
C THR A 618 -22.01 -0.24 -17.30
N GLY A 619 -21.20 0.75 -17.68
CA GLY A 619 -19.93 1.07 -17.03
C GLY A 619 -20.02 2.28 -16.11
N TYR A 620 -19.34 2.21 -14.97
CA TYR A 620 -19.25 3.30 -13.98
C TYR A 620 -17.84 3.46 -13.43
N MET A 621 -17.53 4.67 -12.96
CA MET A 621 -16.30 4.99 -12.23
C MET A 621 -16.62 5.85 -10.99
N SER A 622 -15.74 5.85 -9.98
CA SER A 622 -15.93 6.63 -8.77
C SER A 622 -14.59 6.97 -8.08
N PRO A 623 -14.41 8.20 -7.57
CA PRO A 623 -13.22 8.55 -6.78
C PRO A 623 -13.25 7.98 -5.35
N ASP A 624 -14.43 7.68 -4.79
CA ASP A 624 -14.62 7.33 -3.38
C ASP A 624 -15.33 5.99 -3.16
N GLY A 625 -15.87 5.37 -4.21
CA GLY A 625 -16.64 4.13 -4.15
C GLY A 625 -18.10 4.33 -3.74
N VAL A 626 -18.52 5.58 -3.53
CA VAL A 626 -19.87 5.97 -3.06
C VAL A 626 -20.59 6.78 -4.13
N GLN A 627 -19.94 7.79 -4.70
CA GLN A 627 -20.48 8.61 -5.78
C GLN A 627 -20.06 8.03 -7.13
N TRP A 628 -20.99 7.33 -7.78
CA TRP A 628 -20.74 6.64 -9.05
C TRP A 628 -21.19 7.48 -10.22
N GLN A 629 -20.28 7.66 -11.18
CA GLN A 629 -20.56 8.33 -12.44
C GLN A 629 -20.68 7.30 -13.56
N GLN A 630 -21.77 7.37 -14.33
CA GLN A 630 -21.96 6.51 -15.49
C GLN A 630 -21.09 6.96 -16.68
N LEU A 631 -20.40 5.99 -17.27
CA LEU A 631 -19.59 6.15 -18.48
C LEU A 631 -20.41 5.89 -19.74
N GLY A 632 -21.27 4.87 -19.72
CA GLY A 632 -22.12 4.52 -20.86
C GLY A 632 -22.88 3.23 -20.63
N SER A 633 -23.76 2.90 -21.57
CA SER A 633 -24.52 1.65 -21.59
C SER A 633 -24.63 1.15 -23.03
N VAL A 634 -24.22 -0.09 -23.30
CA VAL A 634 -24.19 -0.69 -24.65
C VAL A 634 -24.81 -2.08 -24.63
N GLU A 635 -25.60 -2.40 -25.66
CA GLU A 635 -26.11 -3.76 -25.85
C GLU A 635 -25.10 -4.59 -26.66
N ILE A 636 -24.69 -5.74 -26.12
CA ILE A 636 -23.80 -6.70 -26.77
C ILE A 636 -24.45 -8.09 -26.66
N PRO A 637 -24.76 -8.76 -27.77
CA PRO A 637 -25.31 -10.11 -27.76
C PRO A 637 -24.23 -11.12 -27.37
N MET A 638 -23.98 -11.22 -26.06
CA MET A 638 -22.95 -12.08 -25.46
C MET A 638 -23.59 -13.34 -24.87
N SER A 639 -22.94 -14.49 -25.00
CA SER A 639 -23.28 -15.75 -24.34
C SER A 639 -23.58 -15.55 -22.86
N SER A 640 -24.53 -16.33 -22.34
CA SER A 640 -24.87 -16.32 -20.91
C SER A 640 -23.71 -16.76 -20.04
N THR A 641 -22.77 -17.54 -20.58
CA THR A 641 -21.52 -17.95 -19.93
C THR A 641 -20.35 -17.19 -20.51
N PHE A 642 -19.57 -16.53 -19.65
CA PHE A 642 -18.50 -15.62 -20.02
C PHE A 642 -17.43 -15.57 -18.92
N TYR A 643 -16.40 -14.76 -19.13
CA TYR A 643 -15.33 -14.53 -18.17
C TYR A 643 -15.35 -13.10 -17.64
N VAL A 644 -15.29 -12.96 -16.32
CA VAL A 644 -15.27 -11.67 -15.63
C VAL A 644 -13.92 -11.50 -14.92
N GLY A 645 -13.29 -10.33 -15.00
CA GLY A 645 -11.95 -10.20 -14.45
C GLY A 645 -11.26 -8.85 -14.54
N LEU A 646 -9.96 -8.88 -14.25
CA LEU A 646 -9.04 -7.75 -14.10
C LEU A 646 -7.96 -7.84 -15.18
N PRO A 647 -7.83 -6.84 -16.07
CA PRO A 647 -6.76 -6.79 -17.07
C PRO A 647 -5.50 -6.09 -16.55
N ALA A 648 -4.33 -6.44 -17.09
CA ALA A 648 -3.11 -5.67 -17.02
C ALA A 648 -2.46 -5.65 -18.40
N CYS A 649 -2.32 -4.44 -18.98
CA CYS A 649 -1.76 -4.22 -20.31
C CYS A 649 -0.80 -3.05 -20.25
N SER A 650 0.46 -3.24 -20.66
CA SER A 650 1.49 -2.21 -20.57
C SER A 650 1.46 -1.20 -21.71
N GLN A 651 0.93 -1.59 -22.88
CA GLN A 651 1.06 -0.90 -24.17
C GLN A 651 2.52 -0.68 -24.61
N LEU A 652 3.42 -1.56 -24.16
CA LEU A 652 4.85 -1.47 -24.45
C LEU A 652 5.35 -2.84 -24.90
N ASP A 653 6.01 -2.87 -26.06
CA ASP A 653 6.67 -4.07 -26.59
C ASP A 653 7.73 -4.58 -25.61
N LYS A 654 7.61 -5.85 -25.19
CA LYS A 654 8.54 -6.57 -24.30
C LYS A 654 8.79 -5.90 -22.95
N VAL A 655 7.93 -4.97 -22.54
CA VAL A 655 8.00 -4.32 -21.23
C VAL A 655 6.66 -4.52 -20.56
N THR A 656 6.65 -5.27 -19.46
CA THR A 656 5.46 -5.49 -18.65
C THR A 656 5.12 -4.25 -17.81
N THR A 657 3.91 -4.22 -17.25
CA THR A 657 3.50 -3.27 -16.21
C THR A 657 2.91 -4.01 -15.02
N THR A 658 3.07 -3.45 -13.83
CA THR A 658 2.40 -3.94 -12.63
C THR A 658 1.14 -3.14 -12.38
N VAL A 659 0.02 -3.86 -12.21
CA VAL A 659 -1.28 -3.30 -11.81
C VAL A 659 -1.71 -3.93 -10.50
N THR A 660 -2.15 -3.10 -9.56
CA THR A 660 -2.65 -3.57 -8.27
C THR A 660 -4.14 -3.24 -8.14
N TYR A 661 -4.92 -4.22 -7.69
CA TYR A 661 -6.34 -4.05 -7.39
C TYR A 661 -6.62 -4.49 -5.97
N ASP A 662 -7.38 -3.68 -5.23
CA ASP A 662 -8.01 -4.09 -3.99
C ASP A 662 -9.53 -3.96 -4.11
N ASN A 663 -10.26 -4.37 -3.08
CA ASN A 663 -11.72 -4.29 -3.04
C ASN A 663 -12.41 -4.95 -4.26
N VAL A 664 -11.84 -6.06 -4.73
CA VAL A 664 -12.35 -6.78 -5.90
C VAL A 664 -13.58 -7.60 -5.50
N SER A 665 -14.67 -7.43 -6.23
CA SER A 665 -15.92 -8.16 -6.02
C SER A 665 -16.54 -8.57 -7.34
N ILE A 666 -16.95 -9.83 -7.42
CA ILE A 666 -17.80 -10.42 -8.45
C ILE A 666 -18.99 -11.14 -7.78
N PRO A 667 -20.03 -11.59 -8.51
CA PRO A 667 -21.19 -12.21 -7.87
C PRO A 667 -20.88 -13.48 -7.04
N LEU A 668 -19.87 -14.25 -7.45
CA LEU A 668 -19.50 -15.52 -6.81
C LEU A 668 -18.36 -15.42 -5.80
N TRP A 669 -17.69 -14.26 -5.71
CA TRP A 669 -16.49 -14.11 -4.90
C TRP A 669 -16.24 -12.65 -4.54
N ARG A 670 -15.78 -12.40 -3.32
CA ARG A 670 -15.41 -11.07 -2.84
C ARG A 670 -14.09 -11.13 -2.07
N MET A 671 -13.26 -10.12 -2.26
CA MET A 671 -12.04 -9.94 -1.48
C MET A 671 -12.38 -9.65 -0.02
N THR A 672 -11.70 -10.34 0.89
CA THR A 672 -11.76 -10.12 2.34
C THR A 672 -10.62 -9.19 2.75
N ASP A 673 -10.88 -8.05 3.36
CA ASP A 673 -9.87 -7.16 3.97
C ASP A 673 -9.66 -7.55 5.45
N GLY A 674 -9.19 -8.78 5.69
CA GLY A 674 -9.15 -9.39 7.03
C GLY A 674 -10.55 -9.53 7.66
N ASP A 675 -10.71 -9.14 8.95
CA ASP A 675 -12.00 -9.01 9.65
C ASP A 675 -12.95 -7.97 9.01
N ARG A 676 -12.51 -7.26 7.96
CA ARG A 676 -13.32 -6.30 7.20
C ARG A 676 -13.66 -6.91 5.84
N GLN A 677 -14.91 -7.27 5.59
CA GLN A 677 -15.39 -7.45 4.22
C GLN A 677 -15.98 -6.13 3.71
N ILE A 678 -15.40 -5.49 2.68
CA ILE A 678 -15.88 -4.21 2.14
C ILE A 678 -17.08 -4.37 1.17
N THR A 679 -18.09 -3.53 1.42
CA THR A 679 -19.34 -3.15 0.72
C THR A 679 -20.37 -4.22 0.35
N ALA A 680 -21.62 -4.05 0.82
CA ALA A 680 -22.75 -4.40 -0.02
C ALA A 680 -22.72 -3.49 -1.26
N ARG A 681 -22.52 -4.11 -2.41
CA ARG A 681 -22.80 -3.50 -3.71
C ARG A 681 -24.28 -3.09 -3.74
N PRO A 682 -24.65 -1.88 -4.20
CA PRO A 682 -26.02 -1.62 -4.63
C PRO A 682 -26.42 -2.67 -5.66
N GLU A 683 -27.27 -3.61 -5.26
CA GLU A 683 -27.68 -4.74 -6.08
C GLU A 683 -29.20 -4.76 -6.18
N PRO A 684 -29.76 -4.78 -7.38
CA PRO A 684 -31.21 -4.87 -7.57
C PRO A 684 -31.71 -6.31 -7.64
N ARG A 685 -33.01 -6.51 -7.39
CA ARG A 685 -33.69 -7.80 -7.60
C ARG A 685 -34.39 -7.86 -8.95
N TRP A 686 -33.70 -7.50 -10.05
CA TRP A 686 -34.31 -7.44 -11.39
C TRP A 686 -34.99 -8.75 -11.85
N HIS A 687 -34.60 -9.90 -11.29
CA HIS A 687 -35.22 -11.19 -11.57
C HIS A 687 -36.59 -11.38 -10.90
N LYS A 688 -37.06 -10.42 -10.10
CA LYS A 688 -38.38 -10.40 -9.46
C LYS A 688 -39.20 -9.26 -10.05
N GLU A 689 -40.01 -9.55 -11.06
CA GLU A 689 -40.90 -8.57 -11.68
C GLU A 689 -41.74 -7.76 -10.66
N PRO A 690 -42.31 -8.35 -9.59
CA PRO A 690 -43.02 -7.57 -8.57
C PRO A 690 -42.15 -6.56 -7.83
N TRP A 691 -40.86 -6.87 -7.63
CA TRP A 691 -39.92 -5.95 -6.98
C TRP A 691 -39.67 -4.73 -7.85
N TYR A 692 -39.43 -4.94 -9.15
CA TYR A 692 -39.19 -3.88 -10.11
C TYR A 692 -40.42 -3.00 -10.32
N LYS A 693 -41.61 -3.59 -10.51
CA LYS A 693 -42.88 -2.84 -10.62
C LYS A 693 -43.14 -1.94 -9.41
N ARG A 694 -42.87 -2.45 -8.20
CA ARG A 694 -43.04 -1.67 -6.98
C ARG A 694 -42.01 -0.54 -6.86
N HIS A 695 -40.76 -0.78 -7.27
CA HIS A 695 -39.75 0.28 -7.35
C HIS A 695 -40.16 1.42 -8.30
N ASP A 696 -40.67 1.09 -9.49
CA ASP A 696 -41.15 2.09 -10.45
C ASP A 696 -42.35 2.88 -9.91
N ALA A 697 -43.32 2.18 -9.30
CA ALA A 697 -44.47 2.82 -8.65
C ALA A 697 -44.05 3.76 -7.50
N PHE A 698 -42.97 3.45 -6.78
CA PHE A 698 -42.39 4.37 -5.78
C PHE A 698 -41.83 5.63 -6.42
N ASN A 699 -41.08 5.49 -7.52
CA ASN A 699 -40.53 6.63 -8.23
C ASN A 699 -41.66 7.53 -8.78
N GLU A 700 -42.77 6.94 -9.24
CA GLU A 700 -43.98 7.67 -9.63
C GLU A 700 -44.61 8.41 -8.44
N ARG A 701 -44.89 7.70 -7.34
CA ARG A 701 -45.49 8.30 -6.13
C ARG A 701 -44.63 9.43 -5.56
N VAL A 702 -43.32 9.28 -5.55
CA VAL A 702 -42.39 10.30 -5.02
C VAL A 702 -42.36 11.53 -5.93
N ARG A 703 -42.44 11.35 -7.26
CA ARG A 703 -42.52 12.45 -8.23
C ARG A 703 -43.79 13.29 -8.11
N GLU A 704 -44.89 12.74 -7.59
CA GLU A 704 -46.10 13.51 -7.29
C GLU A 704 -45.89 14.58 -6.19
N GLY A 705 -44.78 14.50 -5.44
CA GLY A 705 -44.49 15.42 -4.35
C GLY A 705 -45.36 15.15 -3.11
N ASN A 706 -45.43 16.15 -2.22
CA ASN A 706 -46.14 16.07 -0.94
C ASN A 706 -45.78 14.78 -0.15
N VAL A 707 -44.49 14.61 0.11
CA VAL A 707 -43.93 13.49 0.88
C VAL A 707 -43.43 14.02 2.22
N GLY A 708 -44.18 13.80 3.29
CA GLY A 708 -43.85 14.34 4.61
C GLY A 708 -43.02 13.38 5.47
N MET A 709 -43.14 12.08 5.22
CA MET A 709 -42.44 11.02 5.95
C MET A 709 -42.12 9.83 5.03
N LEU A 710 -40.96 9.21 5.21
CA LEU A 710 -40.61 7.95 4.53
C LEU A 710 -40.55 6.79 5.52
N MET A 711 -41.02 5.62 5.10
CA MET A 711 -40.80 4.35 5.79
C MET A 711 -40.02 3.42 4.85
N ILE A 712 -38.81 3.04 5.24
CA ILE A 712 -37.87 2.26 4.41
C ILE A 712 -37.55 0.95 5.12
N GLY A 713 -37.70 -0.16 4.42
CA GLY A 713 -37.37 -1.48 4.99
C GLY A 713 -37.66 -2.64 4.07
N ASP A 714 -37.79 -3.82 4.68
CA ASP A 714 -38.04 -5.10 4.01
C ASP A 714 -39.51 -5.55 4.11
N SER A 715 -39.78 -6.85 4.17
CA SER A 715 -41.14 -7.40 4.25
C SER A 715 -41.89 -6.96 5.50
N ILE A 716 -41.19 -6.79 6.64
CA ILE A 716 -41.79 -6.36 7.90
C ILE A 716 -42.35 -4.94 7.76
N THR A 717 -41.64 -4.06 7.05
CA THR A 717 -42.10 -2.70 6.78
C THR A 717 -43.11 -2.66 5.61
N HIS A 718 -42.95 -3.51 4.60
CA HIS A 718 -43.86 -3.55 3.46
C HIS A 718 -45.30 -3.86 3.87
N TRP A 719 -45.50 -4.72 4.86
CA TRP A 719 -46.83 -5.14 5.31
C TRP A 719 -47.63 -4.08 6.08
N TRP A 720 -47.08 -2.87 6.28
CA TRP A 720 -47.88 -1.68 6.59
C TRP A 720 -48.97 -1.41 5.53
N ASP A 721 -48.76 -1.82 4.28
CA ASP A 721 -49.75 -1.69 3.20
C ASP A 721 -50.87 -2.73 3.29
N ARG A 722 -50.73 -3.74 4.16
CA ARG A 722 -51.66 -4.86 4.31
C ARG A 722 -52.16 -4.93 5.75
N ASP A 723 -51.50 -5.72 6.60
CA ASP A 723 -51.97 -6.02 7.95
C ASP A 723 -51.86 -4.80 8.88
N GLY A 724 -50.92 -3.89 8.60
CA GLY A 724 -50.76 -2.63 9.32
C GLY A 724 -51.61 -1.47 8.80
N LYS A 725 -52.39 -1.63 7.71
CA LYS A 725 -52.97 -0.49 6.97
C LYS A 725 -53.88 0.40 7.81
N LYS A 726 -54.73 -0.18 8.66
CA LYS A 726 -55.61 0.59 9.55
C LYS A 726 -54.81 1.44 10.54
N THR A 727 -53.75 0.87 11.10
CA THR A 727 -52.85 1.56 12.02
C THR A 727 -52.05 2.64 11.28
N TRP A 728 -51.58 2.36 10.06
CA TRP A 728 -50.90 3.36 9.21
C TRP A 728 -51.80 4.58 8.93
N ASP A 729 -53.06 4.34 8.58
CA ASP A 729 -54.01 5.42 8.28
C ASP A 729 -54.28 6.32 9.50
N HIS A 730 -54.32 5.72 10.69
CA HIS A 730 -54.51 6.45 11.94
C HIS A 730 -53.29 7.32 12.30
N TYR A 731 -52.08 6.76 12.25
CA TYR A 731 -50.87 7.41 12.76
C TYR A 731 -50.10 8.23 11.71
N TYR A 732 -50.06 7.79 10.46
CA TYR A 732 -49.06 8.25 9.47
C TYR A 732 -49.68 8.91 8.23
N ALA A 733 -50.95 8.68 7.92
CA ALA A 733 -51.58 9.31 6.74
C ALA A 733 -51.57 10.84 6.80
N LYS A 734 -51.83 11.43 7.97
CA LYS A 734 -51.78 12.90 8.17
C LYS A 734 -50.37 13.49 8.03
N ARG A 735 -49.33 12.66 8.10
CA ARG A 735 -47.93 13.04 7.88
C ARG A 735 -47.50 12.90 6.42
N ASN A 736 -48.43 12.63 5.51
CA ASN A 736 -48.16 12.33 4.10
C ASN A 736 -47.05 11.27 3.96
N ALA A 737 -47.14 10.22 4.78
CA ALA A 737 -46.14 9.18 4.82
C ALA A 737 -46.19 8.31 3.55
N VAL A 738 -45.01 7.92 3.06
CA VAL A 738 -44.84 7.02 1.92
C VAL A 738 -44.06 5.78 2.37
N ASN A 739 -44.63 4.61 2.10
CA ASN A 739 -44.00 3.32 2.38
C ASN A 739 -43.12 2.87 1.20
N LEU A 740 -41.81 3.03 1.33
CA LEU A 740 -40.80 2.62 0.35
C LEU A 740 -40.23 1.22 0.63
N ALA A 741 -40.91 0.37 1.38
CA ALA A 741 -40.44 -0.97 1.70
C ALA A 741 -40.85 -2.02 0.65
N ILE A 742 -39.96 -2.99 0.40
CA ILE A 742 -40.22 -4.12 -0.52
C ILE A 742 -39.87 -5.44 0.16
N SER A 743 -40.76 -6.43 0.04
CA SER A 743 -40.55 -7.74 0.65
C SER A 743 -39.28 -8.43 0.15
N GLY A 744 -38.51 -8.95 1.11
CA GLY A 744 -37.25 -9.64 0.85
C GLY A 744 -36.07 -8.72 0.54
N ASP A 745 -36.22 -7.41 0.72
CA ASP A 745 -35.08 -6.49 0.61
C ASP A 745 -34.02 -6.78 1.67
N ARG A 746 -32.80 -6.50 1.26
CA ARG A 746 -31.56 -6.53 2.03
C ARG A 746 -30.92 -5.17 1.88
N THR A 747 -29.88 -4.89 2.66
CA THR A 747 -29.20 -3.59 2.64
C THR A 747 -28.72 -3.18 1.23
N GLU A 748 -28.19 -4.12 0.44
CA GLU A 748 -27.80 -3.87 -0.97
C GLU A 748 -28.95 -3.40 -1.87
N HIS A 749 -30.15 -3.94 -1.67
CA HIS A 749 -31.32 -3.65 -2.48
C HIS A 749 -31.84 -2.25 -2.18
N VAL A 750 -31.88 -1.88 -0.90
CA VAL A 750 -32.24 -0.52 -0.47
C VAL A 750 -31.23 0.49 -1.03
N LEU A 751 -29.93 0.22 -0.90
CA LEU A 751 -28.88 1.09 -1.45
C LEU A 751 -29.07 1.33 -2.95
N TRP A 752 -29.38 0.29 -3.72
CA TRP A 752 -29.66 0.43 -5.14
C TRP A 752 -30.89 1.29 -5.41
N ARG A 753 -32.01 1.05 -4.71
CA ARG A 753 -33.25 1.81 -4.95
C ARG A 753 -33.09 3.29 -4.66
N LEU A 754 -32.34 3.65 -3.61
CA LEU A 754 -32.03 5.04 -3.28
C LEU A 754 -31.12 5.71 -4.31
N GLU A 755 -30.33 4.93 -5.06
CA GLU A 755 -29.52 5.44 -6.19
C GLU A 755 -30.32 5.57 -7.50
N ASN A 756 -31.50 4.96 -7.57
CA ASN A 756 -32.30 4.85 -8.80
C ASN A 756 -33.71 5.45 -8.62
N GLY A 757 -33.81 6.63 -7.99
CA GLY A 757 -35.01 7.47 -8.06
C GLY A 757 -35.92 7.50 -6.84
N ASN A 758 -35.80 6.59 -5.86
CA ASN A 758 -36.80 6.48 -4.76
C ASN A 758 -36.88 7.71 -3.84
N ILE A 759 -35.91 8.61 -3.92
CA ILE A 759 -35.82 9.79 -3.06
C ILE A 759 -35.42 11.06 -3.83
N ASP A 760 -35.44 11.03 -5.16
CA ASP A 760 -35.02 12.18 -5.96
C ASP A 760 -36.09 13.27 -5.94
N GLY A 761 -35.68 14.52 -5.67
CA GLY A 761 -36.55 15.70 -5.77
C GLY A 761 -37.52 15.92 -4.60
N ILE A 762 -37.32 15.25 -3.46
CA ILE A 762 -38.14 15.42 -2.25
C ILE A 762 -37.32 15.89 -1.04
N SER A 763 -37.99 16.44 -0.02
CA SER A 763 -37.41 16.82 1.27
C SER A 763 -38.38 16.50 2.41
N PRO A 764 -38.58 15.21 2.75
CA PRO A 764 -39.47 14.80 3.84
C PRO A 764 -38.93 15.27 5.19
N LYS A 765 -39.80 15.47 6.20
CA LYS A 765 -39.35 15.86 7.55
C LYS A 765 -38.57 14.74 8.23
N ILE A 766 -38.96 13.49 7.99
CA ILE A 766 -38.33 12.32 8.62
C ILE A 766 -38.34 11.09 7.70
N ALA A 767 -37.29 10.28 7.78
CA ALA A 767 -37.20 8.96 7.19
C ALA A 767 -36.97 7.92 8.29
N VAL A 768 -37.85 6.91 8.38
CA VAL A 768 -37.71 5.78 9.28
C VAL A 768 -37.08 4.61 8.52
N LEU A 769 -35.99 4.07 9.04
CA LEU A 769 -35.25 2.96 8.45
C LEU A 769 -35.25 1.76 9.40
N MET A 770 -35.75 0.63 8.91
CA MET A 770 -35.57 -0.68 9.55
C MET A 770 -35.29 -1.72 8.46
N ILE A 771 -34.05 -2.17 8.37
CA ILE A 771 -33.59 -3.10 7.33
C ILE A 771 -32.50 -4.01 7.89
N GLY A 772 -32.39 -5.22 7.34
CA GLY A 772 -31.27 -6.14 7.62
C GLY A 772 -31.72 -7.52 8.05
N THR A 773 -33.01 -7.74 8.34
CA THR A 773 -33.49 -9.06 8.80
C THR A 773 -33.27 -10.15 7.75
N ASN A 774 -33.25 -9.82 6.45
CA ASN A 774 -33.01 -10.78 5.37
C ASN A 774 -31.53 -11.03 5.10
N ASN A 775 -30.63 -10.21 5.64
CA ASN A 775 -29.19 -10.35 5.45
C ASN A 775 -28.59 -11.54 6.23
N HIS A 776 -29.28 -12.07 7.26
CA HIS A 776 -28.79 -13.23 8.02
C HIS A 776 -28.51 -14.47 7.16
N MET A 777 -29.14 -14.59 5.98
CA MET A 777 -28.93 -15.71 5.05
C MET A 777 -27.72 -15.51 4.13
N SER A 778 -27.15 -14.31 4.08
CA SER A 778 -26.21 -13.91 3.01
C SER A 778 -25.05 -13.04 3.48
N SER A 779 -25.07 -12.51 4.69
CA SER A 779 -24.11 -11.52 5.16
C SER A 779 -23.87 -11.64 6.67
N PRO A 780 -22.62 -11.52 7.13
CA PRO A 780 -22.32 -11.35 8.54
C PRO A 780 -23.02 -10.12 9.15
N PRO A 781 -23.28 -10.11 10.46
CA PRO A 781 -23.95 -8.99 11.14
C PRO A 781 -23.17 -7.67 11.03
N GLU A 782 -21.83 -7.70 11.01
CA GLU A 782 -20.97 -6.52 10.89
C GLU A 782 -21.15 -5.82 9.53
N VAL A 783 -21.30 -6.61 8.47
CA VAL A 783 -21.56 -6.13 7.11
C VAL A 783 -22.92 -5.45 7.06
N THR A 784 -23.94 -6.11 7.60
CA THR A 784 -25.30 -5.59 7.68
C THR A 784 -25.35 -4.27 8.44
N ALA A 785 -24.70 -4.18 9.60
CA ALA A 785 -24.60 -2.97 10.42
C ALA A 785 -23.95 -1.80 9.66
N ARG A 786 -22.83 -2.04 8.98
CA ARG A 786 -22.16 -1.02 8.17
C ARG A 786 -23.05 -0.57 7.01
N ASP A 787 -23.73 -1.48 6.33
CA ASP A 787 -24.56 -1.11 5.18
C ASP A 787 -25.79 -0.31 5.59
N ILE A 788 -26.35 -0.56 6.78
CA ILE A 788 -27.33 0.34 7.43
C ILE A 788 -26.74 1.74 7.58
N ARG A 789 -25.50 1.88 8.10
CA ARG A 789 -24.81 3.18 8.17
C ARG A 789 -24.60 3.83 6.79
N LEU A 790 -24.36 3.04 5.76
CA LEU A 790 -24.22 3.56 4.39
C LEU A 790 -25.57 4.08 3.86
N ILE A 791 -26.67 3.38 4.13
CA ILE A 791 -28.02 3.84 3.79
C ILE A 791 -28.31 5.16 4.51
N VAL A 792 -28.04 5.25 5.81
CA VAL A 792 -28.22 6.47 6.60
C VAL A 792 -27.41 7.63 6.03
N ARG A 793 -26.13 7.42 5.72
CA ARG A 793 -25.29 8.44 5.08
C ARG A 793 -25.86 8.89 3.73
N LYS A 794 -26.31 7.95 2.89
CA LYS A 794 -26.91 8.27 1.60
C LYS A 794 -28.18 9.11 1.76
N LEU A 795 -29.05 8.76 2.72
CA LEU A 795 -30.22 9.56 3.07
C LEU A 795 -29.81 10.96 3.52
N ARG A 796 -28.85 11.11 4.43
CA ARG A 796 -28.35 12.42 4.89
C ARG A 796 -27.71 13.25 3.77
N THR A 797 -27.05 12.62 2.80
CA THR A 797 -26.45 13.30 1.66
C THR A 797 -27.50 13.77 0.65
N LYS A 798 -28.48 12.92 0.34
CA LYS A 798 -29.50 13.22 -0.68
C LYS A 798 -30.68 14.04 -0.15
N LEU A 799 -30.95 13.92 1.15
CA LEU A 799 -32.05 14.56 1.87
C LEU A 799 -31.49 15.29 3.11
N SER A 800 -30.74 16.37 2.88
CA SER A 800 -29.95 17.05 3.91
C SER A 800 -30.79 17.68 5.04
N GLU A 801 -32.07 17.96 4.79
CA GLU A 801 -33.01 18.53 5.77
C GLU A 801 -33.88 17.46 6.46
N THR A 802 -33.75 16.19 6.08
CA THR A 802 -34.54 15.09 6.62
C THR A 802 -33.87 14.46 7.85
N LYS A 803 -34.60 14.37 8.97
CA LYS A 803 -34.18 13.56 10.12
C LYS A 803 -34.27 12.07 9.78
N VAL A 804 -33.36 11.24 10.29
CA VAL A 804 -33.37 9.79 10.09
C VAL A 804 -33.58 9.09 11.42
N LEU A 805 -34.64 8.29 11.54
CA LEU A 805 -34.88 7.40 12.67
C LEU A 805 -34.55 5.96 12.26
N VAL A 806 -33.49 5.41 12.82
CA VAL A 806 -33.08 4.01 12.61
C VAL A 806 -33.69 3.17 13.73
N LEU A 807 -34.48 2.17 13.36
CA LEU A 807 -34.98 1.19 14.31
C LEU A 807 -34.05 -0.02 14.40
N GLY A 808 -33.87 -0.55 15.60
CA GLY A 808 -33.31 -1.89 15.78
C GLY A 808 -34.11 -2.93 15.01
N ILE A 809 -33.41 -3.87 14.37
CA ILE A 809 -34.04 -5.00 13.67
C ILE A 809 -34.82 -5.82 14.69
N PHE A 810 -36.10 -6.07 14.41
CA PHE A 810 -36.96 -6.79 15.34
C PHE A 810 -36.45 -8.22 15.61
N PRO A 811 -36.69 -8.73 16.83
CA PRO A 811 -36.45 -10.13 17.11
C PRO A 811 -37.29 -11.01 16.17
N ARG A 812 -36.81 -12.22 15.91
CA ARG A 812 -37.49 -13.24 15.10
C ARG A 812 -37.35 -14.63 15.72
N GLY A 813 -38.05 -15.62 15.19
CA GLY A 813 -38.06 -16.98 15.74
C GLY A 813 -38.83 -17.08 17.06
N GLY A 814 -38.84 -18.26 17.67
CA GLY A 814 -39.60 -18.54 18.90
C GLY A 814 -38.95 -18.00 20.17
N ASP A 815 -37.61 -18.06 20.25
CA ASP A 815 -36.81 -17.61 21.39
C ASP A 815 -35.43 -17.09 20.94
N ASP A 816 -34.50 -16.86 21.87
CA ASP A 816 -33.17 -16.30 21.61
C ASP A 816 -32.09 -17.32 21.20
N ASN A 817 -32.46 -18.60 21.05
CA ASN A 817 -31.61 -19.61 20.42
C ASN A 817 -31.75 -19.62 18.89
N ASP A 818 -32.71 -18.90 18.32
CA ASP A 818 -32.85 -18.74 16.88
C ASP A 818 -31.62 -18.03 16.27
N GLY A 819 -30.94 -18.71 15.35
CA GLY A 819 -29.69 -18.20 14.77
C GLY A 819 -29.87 -16.87 14.02
N ALA A 820 -31.01 -16.67 13.36
CA ALA A 820 -31.29 -15.43 12.66
C ALA A 820 -31.57 -14.28 13.65
N ARG A 821 -32.23 -14.55 14.78
CA ARG A 821 -32.37 -13.59 15.88
C ARG A 821 -31.03 -13.21 16.49
N GLN A 822 -30.14 -14.17 16.74
CA GLN A 822 -28.81 -13.88 17.29
C GLN A 822 -28.00 -12.96 16.37
N ILE A 823 -28.09 -13.18 15.05
CA ILE A 823 -27.49 -12.30 14.04
C ILE A 823 -28.13 -10.90 14.12
N ASN A 824 -29.45 -10.77 14.06
CA ASN A 824 -30.15 -9.48 14.16
C ASN A 824 -29.77 -8.70 15.43
N MET A 825 -29.70 -9.37 16.58
CA MET A 825 -29.32 -8.74 17.85
C MET A 825 -27.85 -8.34 17.89
N LYS A 826 -26.97 -9.06 17.17
CA LYS A 826 -25.59 -8.61 16.96
C LYS A 826 -25.53 -7.37 16.06
N VAL A 827 -26.34 -7.31 15.00
CA VAL A 827 -26.46 -6.09 14.17
C VAL A 827 -26.91 -4.90 15.00
N ASN A 828 -27.96 -5.05 15.83
CA ASN A 828 -28.49 -3.96 16.66
C ASN A 828 -27.42 -3.36 17.57
N ARG A 829 -26.66 -4.22 18.28
CA ARG A 829 -25.53 -3.79 19.12
C ARG A 829 -24.45 -3.04 18.34
N LEU A 830 -24.26 -3.37 17.05
CA LEU A 830 -23.27 -2.72 16.20
C LEU A 830 -23.76 -1.41 15.55
N ILE A 831 -25.04 -1.06 15.70
CA ILE A 831 -25.62 0.20 15.18
C ILE A 831 -26.23 1.07 16.27
N GLU A 832 -26.12 0.71 17.54
CA GLU A 832 -26.76 1.46 18.63
C GLU A 832 -26.21 2.89 18.78
N ASP A 833 -24.94 3.10 18.40
CA ASP A 833 -24.24 4.39 18.37
C ASP A 833 -24.46 5.17 17.06
N ILE A 834 -25.32 4.71 16.15
CA ILE A 834 -25.50 5.36 14.84
C ILE A 834 -26.12 6.77 14.93
N GLY A 835 -26.78 7.09 16.04
CA GLY A 835 -27.42 8.38 16.25
C GLY A 835 -26.42 9.47 16.64
N ASP A 836 -26.53 10.64 16.01
CA ASP A 836 -25.78 11.85 16.36
C ASP A 836 -26.56 12.76 17.33
N GLY A 837 -27.82 12.43 17.62
CA GLY A 837 -28.68 13.17 18.54
C GLY A 837 -29.37 14.41 17.93
N GLU A 838 -29.04 14.77 16.69
CA GLU A 838 -29.55 15.96 16.02
C GLU A 838 -30.31 15.61 14.73
N TRP A 839 -29.67 14.86 13.84
CA TRP A 839 -30.18 14.51 12.52
C TRP A 839 -30.41 13.01 12.35
N VAL A 840 -29.65 12.18 13.05
CA VAL A 840 -29.79 10.73 13.06
C VAL A 840 -30.11 10.28 14.47
N HIS A 841 -31.14 9.45 14.61
CA HIS A 841 -31.64 8.93 15.88
C HIS A 841 -31.75 7.41 15.80
N TYR A 842 -31.41 6.73 16.89
CA TYR A 842 -31.56 5.27 17.01
C TYR A 842 -32.61 4.93 18.07
N ALA A 843 -33.43 3.91 17.81
CA ALA A 843 -34.36 3.37 18.79
C ALA A 843 -34.51 1.85 18.64
N ASP A 844 -34.29 1.10 19.71
CA ASP A 844 -34.65 -0.32 19.76
C ASP A 844 -35.99 -0.50 20.49
N ILE A 845 -37.03 -0.82 19.72
CA ILE A 845 -38.38 -1.11 20.24
C ILE A 845 -38.68 -2.61 20.27
N GLY A 846 -37.68 -3.47 20.03
CA GLY A 846 -37.83 -4.91 19.91
C GLY A 846 -38.43 -5.59 21.15
N GLN A 847 -38.22 -5.02 22.33
CA GLN A 847 -38.78 -5.52 23.60
C GLN A 847 -40.31 -5.54 23.62
N ALA A 848 -40.98 -4.68 22.84
CA ALA A 848 -42.45 -4.65 22.77
C ALA A 848 -43.04 -5.96 22.20
N PHE A 849 -42.24 -6.72 21.46
CA PHE A 849 -42.60 -7.98 20.83
C PHE A 849 -42.19 -9.22 21.64
N LEU A 850 -41.63 -9.03 22.84
CA LEU A 850 -41.11 -10.12 23.66
C LEU A 850 -41.91 -10.29 24.95
N ASN A 851 -41.93 -11.53 25.45
CA ASN A 851 -42.28 -11.86 26.82
C ASN A 851 -41.08 -12.58 27.44
N GLY A 852 -40.22 -11.82 28.13
CA GLY A 852 -38.90 -12.28 28.55
C GLY A 852 -38.05 -12.69 27.34
N ARG A 853 -37.59 -13.95 27.30
CA ARG A 853 -36.77 -14.48 26.19
C ARG A 853 -37.59 -14.91 24.97
N ARG A 854 -38.92 -15.07 25.10
CA ARG A 854 -39.80 -15.63 24.05
C ARG A 854 -40.48 -14.56 23.22
N MET A 855 -40.75 -14.91 21.96
CA MET A 855 -41.56 -14.10 21.05
C MET A 855 -43.03 -14.09 21.47
N ARG A 856 -43.67 -12.93 21.36
CA ARG A 856 -45.13 -12.79 21.50
C ARG A 856 -45.84 -13.28 20.24
N GLY A 857 -46.19 -14.58 20.22
CA GLY A 857 -46.88 -15.20 19.09
C GLY A 857 -48.27 -14.62 18.78
N ASP A 858 -48.91 -13.94 19.74
CA ASP A 858 -50.14 -13.18 19.53
C ASP A 858 -49.93 -11.93 18.66
N LEU A 859 -48.70 -11.42 18.57
CA LEU A 859 -48.32 -10.27 17.76
C LEU A 859 -47.59 -10.65 16.48
N ILE A 860 -46.70 -11.64 16.55
CA ILE A 860 -45.86 -12.10 15.44
C ILE A 860 -46.06 -13.61 15.26
N PRO A 861 -47.19 -14.04 14.65
CA PRO A 861 -47.63 -15.44 14.65
C PRO A 861 -46.71 -16.38 13.84
N ASP A 862 -46.03 -15.88 12.81
CA ASP A 862 -45.08 -16.65 12.00
C ASP A 862 -43.62 -16.48 12.47
N GLY A 863 -43.40 -15.79 13.59
CA GLY A 863 -42.09 -15.50 14.14
C GLY A 863 -41.26 -14.49 13.34
N SER A 864 -41.81 -13.76 12.36
CA SER A 864 -41.09 -12.69 11.65
C SER A 864 -41.96 -11.47 11.30
N HIS A 865 -43.23 -11.65 10.95
CA HIS A 865 -44.11 -10.59 10.49
C HIS A 865 -45.19 -10.26 11.55
N PRO A 866 -45.32 -8.98 11.96
CA PRO A 866 -46.41 -8.55 12.80
C PRO A 866 -47.78 -8.76 12.13
N ASN A 867 -48.78 -9.16 12.90
CA ASN A 867 -50.19 -9.05 12.51
C ASN A 867 -50.72 -7.65 12.85
N ALA A 868 -52.01 -7.39 12.63
CA ALA A 868 -52.64 -6.09 12.93
C ALA A 868 -52.40 -5.60 14.38
N LYS A 869 -52.42 -6.49 15.38
CA LYS A 869 -52.11 -6.15 16.78
C LYS A 869 -50.63 -5.82 16.96
N GLY A 870 -49.75 -6.59 16.31
CA GLY A 870 -48.31 -6.33 16.30
C GLY A 870 -47.97 -4.97 15.68
N TYR A 871 -48.62 -4.58 14.59
CA TYR A 871 -48.46 -3.23 14.01
C TYR A 871 -48.97 -2.12 14.93
N ALA A 872 -50.07 -2.34 15.65
CA ALA A 872 -50.53 -1.39 16.67
C ALA A 872 -49.49 -1.20 17.79
N VAL A 873 -48.85 -2.29 18.23
CA VAL A 873 -47.75 -2.25 19.22
C VAL A 873 -46.51 -1.54 18.66
N TRP A 874 -46.15 -1.79 17.40
CA TRP A 874 -45.08 -1.03 16.72
C TRP A 874 -45.39 0.47 16.74
N ALA A 875 -46.57 0.87 16.26
CA ALA A 875 -46.96 2.27 16.22
C ALA A 875 -46.94 2.92 17.61
N ALA A 876 -47.51 2.26 18.63
CA ALA A 876 -47.54 2.76 19.99
C ALA A 876 -46.13 2.94 20.59
N ALA A 877 -45.19 2.06 20.28
CA ALA A 877 -43.80 2.16 20.75
C ALA A 877 -42.99 3.24 20.00
N MET A 878 -43.28 3.45 18.72
CA MET A 878 -42.54 4.40 17.87
C MET A 878 -43.10 5.82 17.91
N GLU A 879 -44.41 6.00 18.11
CA GLU A 879 -45.09 7.30 18.03
C GLU A 879 -44.54 8.37 18.98
N PRO A 880 -44.27 8.10 20.27
CA PRO A 880 -43.69 9.11 21.16
C PRO A 880 -42.34 9.64 20.67
N ILE A 881 -41.55 8.77 20.01
CA ILE A 881 -40.26 9.13 19.42
C ILE A 881 -40.49 10.00 18.19
N LEU A 882 -41.37 9.59 17.28
CA LEU A 882 -41.69 10.35 16.06
C LEU A 882 -42.25 11.73 16.37
N ALA A 883 -43.24 11.82 17.26
CA ALA A 883 -43.85 13.08 17.67
C ALA A 883 -42.81 14.05 18.25
N LYS A 884 -41.92 13.56 19.11
CA LYS A 884 -40.80 14.34 19.66
C LYS A 884 -39.85 14.84 18.56
N LEU A 885 -39.48 13.99 17.60
CA LEU A 885 -38.57 14.36 16.52
C LEU A 885 -39.19 15.35 15.52
N LEU A 886 -40.51 15.32 15.35
CA LEU A 886 -41.26 16.21 14.46
C LEU A 886 -41.74 17.49 15.15
N GLY A 887 -41.64 17.58 16.48
CA GLY A 887 -42.17 18.71 17.26
C GLY A 887 -43.70 18.75 17.30
N GLU A 888 -44.34 17.57 17.26
CA GLU A 888 -45.79 17.40 17.21
C GLU A 888 -46.31 16.75 18.51
N ALA A 889 -47.62 16.85 18.78
CA ALA A 889 -48.24 16.06 19.84
C ALA A 889 -48.37 14.59 19.41
N PRO A 890 -48.12 13.61 20.31
CA PRO A 890 -48.32 12.19 19.99
C PRO A 890 -49.76 11.91 19.58
N VAL A 891 -49.95 11.09 18.55
CA VAL A 891 -51.27 10.59 18.16
C VAL A 891 -51.74 9.55 19.19
N ASP A 892 -52.93 9.75 19.75
CA ASP A 892 -53.53 8.80 20.69
C ASP A 892 -53.74 7.43 20.05
N PRO A 893 -53.70 6.32 20.82
CA PRO A 893 -54.07 5.01 20.31
C PRO A 893 -55.48 4.97 19.72
N PRO A 894 -55.71 4.18 18.65
CA PRO A 894 -57.07 3.97 18.14
C PRO A 894 -57.95 3.41 19.26
N LYS A 895 -59.13 4.02 19.44
CA LYS A 895 -60.11 3.63 20.46
C LYS A 895 -60.73 2.26 20.20
#